data_AF-A0A9D1GCD7-F1
#
_entry.id   AF-A0A9D1GCD7-F1
#
_cell.length_a   1.000
_cell.length_b   1.000
_cell.length_c   1.000
_cell.angle_alpha   90.00
_cell.angle_beta   90.00
_cell.angle_gamma   90.00
#
_symmetry.space_group_name_H-M   'P 1'
#
loop_
_entity.id
_entity.type
_entity.pdbx_description
1 polymer ?
#
loop_
_entity_poly.entity_id
_entity_poly.type
_entity_poly.pdbx_seq_one_letter_code
_entity_poly.pdbx_strand_id
1 'polypeptide(L)'
;MDFKWIDTGIPGYGRDIVYANEKYYLVHKEPAGVAISEDLKEWEDNSIDTNYFIPSHLSYGNSVFLLCGESNDKNGTYIAISSDGINWNYKKVDTGTSNDLSLNINSCKFINNNLIFIGAYYTTNSSTNIRTTTYQIYETKNGDTIKRHEVKHQTSGTSVGIMDIEYGNGVYVFVGDNGIIFYSTDLNNWKKANSNVTDKLVGISFGKGLFVITGANGTILTSSDGINWTKQTSNTDSYLIRSRYGNGMYVAVGYNCTVLTSIDGINWSEQDDGFTGGTWYGMVYSNNRYVITGNRLSSTGNVPLLYLDVTRDLVDYENDCIFVYDKNLNLLGIIDEFISLQWTRKYFEAGEFELVVTPDENNIPLLTNKDNILIRNNYTESAIIETYDIEDNSDEVELTVSGRFLSSIFDRRILQKTINFSGESINGMKTLINNATVICNNFEMETTQSVSKNIAFQCTYKNLYEYLVKLSKYSLVGFRLVPNIENKVYIFETYEGKDRSSLQNENERFAFSDDQANIDKASMIYSSKTEYNYALVGGPGEGSDRVLKTVKKGNATGFDLREIFVDSKNQQDNTDIENQLISDGESALTDETFTFEATVNSDYYKDKWDLGDIVDLKKEDWGIVVQQRIIEVKEVIEEGKRTITPTFGTPLPEVFSE
;
A
#
# COMPACT_ATOMS: atom_id res chain seq x y z
N MET A 1 -0.91 2.47 14.84
CA MET A 1 -1.88 3.23 14.02
C MET A 1 -2.41 4.37 14.88
N ASP A 2 -2.59 5.58 14.34
CA ASP A 2 -3.03 6.75 15.13
C ASP A 2 -4.52 7.03 14.91
N PHE A 3 -5.36 6.34 15.69
CA PHE A 3 -6.80 6.52 15.70
C PHE A 3 -7.15 7.87 16.35
N LYS A 4 -7.96 8.69 15.67
CA LYS A 4 -8.37 10.01 16.15
C LYS A 4 -9.88 10.06 16.34
N TRP A 5 -10.32 10.59 17.47
CA TRP A 5 -11.74 10.80 17.72
C TRP A 5 -12.13 12.27 17.74
N ILE A 6 -13.34 12.55 17.27
CA ILE A 6 -13.98 13.87 17.29
C ILE A 6 -15.43 13.75 17.75
N ASP A 7 -16.00 14.88 18.15
CA ASP A 7 -17.40 15.00 18.48
C ASP A 7 -18.13 15.73 17.34
N THR A 8 -19.24 15.16 16.86
CA THR A 8 -19.95 15.70 15.69
C THR A 8 -20.83 16.90 15.99
N GLY A 9 -21.14 17.17 17.27
CA GLY A 9 -22.20 18.11 17.63
C GLY A 9 -23.63 17.57 17.43
N ILE A 10 -23.80 16.41 16.79
CA ILE A 10 -25.10 15.77 16.57
C ILE A 10 -25.52 15.04 17.86
N PRO A 11 -26.69 15.36 18.45
CA PRO A 11 -27.12 14.72 19.70
C PRO A 11 -27.46 13.24 19.49
N GLY A 12 -27.20 12.41 20.50
CA GLY A 12 -27.68 11.04 20.54
C GLY A 12 -26.63 10.00 20.15
N TYR A 13 -27.06 8.98 19.40
CA TYR A 13 -26.26 7.77 19.16
C TYR A 13 -26.07 7.49 17.68
N GLY A 14 -24.81 7.38 17.26
CA GLY A 14 -24.45 6.92 15.93
C GLY A 14 -24.75 5.44 15.74
N ARG A 15 -25.39 5.10 14.62
CA ARG A 15 -25.81 3.73 14.32
C ARG A 15 -25.13 3.17 13.08
N ASP A 16 -25.06 3.97 12.03
CA ASP A 16 -24.40 3.59 10.80
C ASP A 16 -23.84 4.81 10.07
N ILE A 17 -22.91 4.58 9.16
CA ILE A 17 -22.34 5.64 8.33
C ILE A 17 -21.98 5.10 6.96
N VAL A 18 -22.22 5.90 5.92
CA VAL A 18 -21.77 5.61 4.55
C VAL A 18 -21.11 6.84 3.93
N TYR A 19 -20.27 6.62 2.93
CA TYR A 19 -19.69 7.67 2.10
C TYR A 19 -20.24 7.55 0.68
N ALA A 20 -20.82 8.63 0.18
CA ALA A 20 -21.48 8.67 -1.12
C ALA A 20 -21.47 10.11 -1.65
N ASN A 21 -21.37 10.29 -2.96
CA ASN A 21 -21.45 11.62 -3.59
C ASN A 21 -20.52 12.65 -2.92
N GLU A 22 -19.30 12.22 -2.60
CA GLU A 22 -18.26 13.00 -1.92
C GLU A 22 -18.57 13.41 -0.46
N LYS A 23 -19.62 12.85 0.15
CA LYS A 23 -20.10 13.19 1.50
C LYS A 23 -20.28 11.97 2.40
N TYR A 24 -20.16 12.18 3.70
CA TYR A 24 -20.52 11.23 4.74
C TYR A 24 -21.99 11.42 5.14
N TYR A 25 -22.70 10.31 5.30
CA TYR A 25 -24.08 10.24 5.76
C TYR A 25 -24.13 9.40 7.03
N LEU A 26 -24.35 10.05 8.16
CA LEU A 26 -24.38 9.46 9.50
C LEU A 26 -25.83 9.23 9.93
N VAL A 27 -26.20 7.96 10.13
CA VAL A 27 -27.47 7.61 10.78
C VAL A 27 -27.31 7.72 12.28
N HIS A 28 -28.22 8.45 12.92
CA HIS A 28 -28.26 8.59 14.37
C HIS A 28 -29.67 8.45 14.93
N LYS A 29 -29.76 8.20 16.24
CA LYS A 29 -31.01 8.08 16.98
C LYS A 29 -30.98 8.85 18.30
N GLU A 30 -32.19 9.17 18.78
CA GLU A 30 -32.45 9.97 19.98
C GLU A 30 -31.93 11.43 19.89
N PRO A 31 -32.42 12.24 18.91
CA PRO A 31 -33.53 11.98 17.97
C PRO A 31 -33.11 11.22 16.70
N ALA A 32 -34.05 10.63 15.97
CA ALA A 32 -33.76 9.90 14.74
C ALA A 32 -33.49 10.84 13.56
N GLY A 33 -32.35 10.64 12.89
CA GLY A 33 -31.95 11.48 11.76
C GLY A 33 -30.83 10.88 10.90
N VAL A 34 -30.55 11.59 9.81
CA VAL A 34 -29.37 11.40 8.95
C VAL A 34 -28.64 12.73 8.88
N ALA A 35 -27.44 12.79 9.46
CA ALA A 35 -26.58 13.95 9.40
C ALA A 35 -25.59 13.83 8.24
N ILE A 36 -25.25 14.94 7.58
CA ILE A 36 -24.41 14.95 6.37
C ILE A 36 -23.20 15.86 6.57
N SER A 37 -22.02 15.40 6.13
CA SER A 37 -20.77 16.18 6.21
C SER A 37 -19.82 15.90 5.04
N GLU A 38 -19.13 16.93 4.55
CA GLU A 38 -18.06 16.79 3.56
C GLU A 38 -16.68 16.52 4.21
N ASP A 39 -16.49 17.00 5.45
CA ASP A 39 -15.18 17.09 6.10
C ASP A 39 -15.10 16.43 7.49
N LEU A 40 -16.21 15.80 7.93
CA LEU A 40 -16.44 15.21 9.25
C LEU A 40 -16.54 16.21 10.41
N LYS A 41 -16.41 17.51 10.16
CA LYS A 41 -16.41 18.56 11.19
C LYS A 41 -17.74 19.29 11.23
N GLU A 42 -18.21 19.74 10.08
CA GLU A 42 -19.49 20.44 9.97
C GLU A 42 -20.57 19.46 9.53
N TRP A 43 -21.67 19.39 10.30
CA TRP A 43 -22.75 18.43 10.07
C TRP A 43 -24.09 19.13 9.89
N GLU A 44 -24.78 18.81 8.80
CA GLU A 44 -26.17 19.20 8.54
C GLU A 44 -27.10 18.06 8.99
N ASP A 45 -27.89 18.30 10.05
CA ASP A 45 -28.79 17.29 10.61
C ASP A 45 -30.18 17.31 9.97
N ASN A 46 -30.62 16.15 9.46
CA ASN A 46 -31.92 15.98 8.83
C ASN A 46 -32.75 14.93 9.58
N SER A 47 -33.96 15.30 10.02
CA SER A 47 -34.83 14.40 10.77
C SER A 47 -35.47 13.32 9.89
N ILE A 48 -35.71 12.15 10.48
CA ILE A 48 -36.40 11.03 9.84
C ILE A 48 -37.81 10.89 10.43
N ASP A 49 -38.78 10.54 9.59
CA ASP A 49 -40.15 10.25 10.02
C ASP A 49 -40.20 8.89 10.72
N THR A 50 -40.20 8.94 12.06
CA THR A 50 -40.22 7.75 12.91
C THR A 50 -41.58 7.06 12.95
N ASN A 51 -42.64 7.55 12.30
CA ASN A 51 -43.92 6.82 12.25
C ASN A 51 -43.81 5.46 11.53
N TYR A 52 -42.78 5.26 10.71
CA TYR A 52 -42.56 4.02 9.96
C TYR A 52 -41.61 3.07 10.70
N PHE A 53 -40.42 3.56 11.08
CA PHE A 53 -39.39 2.78 11.75
C PHE A 53 -38.37 3.69 12.46
N ILE A 54 -37.57 3.12 13.37
CA ILE A 54 -36.42 3.78 13.98
C ILE A 54 -35.18 3.43 13.13
N PRO A 55 -34.47 4.41 12.54
CA PRO A 55 -33.37 4.14 11.62
C PRO A 55 -32.16 3.56 12.33
N SER A 56 -31.48 2.61 11.67
CA SER A 56 -30.32 1.94 12.27
C SER A 56 -29.23 1.51 11.27
N HIS A 57 -29.57 1.29 10.00
CA HIS A 57 -28.62 0.87 8.98
C HIS A 57 -28.86 1.65 7.69
N LEU A 58 -27.77 1.98 7.00
CA LEU A 58 -27.80 2.74 5.76
C LEU A 58 -26.86 2.11 4.75
N SER A 59 -27.33 2.03 3.51
CA SER A 59 -26.54 1.57 2.37
C SER A 59 -26.72 2.51 1.19
N TYR A 60 -25.69 2.61 0.35
CA TYR A 60 -25.73 3.35 -0.89
C TYR A 60 -25.20 2.51 -2.05
N GLY A 61 -25.91 2.55 -3.17
CA GLY A 61 -25.51 1.90 -4.41
C GLY A 61 -26.53 2.15 -5.51
N ASN A 62 -26.13 2.02 -6.77
CA ASN A 62 -26.98 2.37 -7.93
C ASN A 62 -27.56 3.80 -7.85
N SER A 63 -26.81 4.74 -7.28
CA SER A 63 -27.27 6.12 -7.03
C SER A 63 -28.51 6.22 -6.13
N VAL A 64 -28.71 5.23 -5.27
CA VAL A 64 -29.85 5.13 -4.36
C VAL A 64 -29.37 4.81 -2.94
N PHE A 65 -29.84 5.60 -1.98
CA PHE A 65 -29.75 5.31 -0.56
C PHE A 65 -30.91 4.42 -0.13
N LEU A 66 -30.61 3.42 0.70
CA LEU A 66 -31.59 2.59 1.39
C LEU A 66 -31.33 2.66 2.89
N LEU A 67 -32.34 3.11 3.63
CA LEU A 67 -32.34 3.23 5.07
C LEU A 67 -33.34 2.26 5.67
N CYS A 68 -32.95 1.54 6.71
CA CYS A 68 -33.79 0.56 7.38
C CYS A 68 -33.56 0.52 8.90
N GLY A 69 -34.43 -0.20 9.61
CA GLY A 69 -34.24 -0.45 11.04
C GLY A 69 -35.41 -1.10 11.74
N GLU A 70 -35.62 -0.70 13.01
CA GLU A 70 -36.59 -1.30 13.92
C GLU A 70 -38.00 -0.81 13.59
N SER A 71 -38.91 -1.74 13.30
CA SER A 71 -40.29 -1.40 12.94
C SER A 71 -41.04 -0.85 14.14
N ASN A 72 -41.88 0.16 13.92
CA ASN A 72 -42.89 0.52 14.90
C ASN A 72 -44.12 -0.38 14.70
N ASP A 73 -44.42 -1.21 15.70
CA ASP A 73 -45.37 -2.35 15.76
C ASP A 73 -46.83 -2.11 15.31
N LYS A 74 -47.15 -1.00 14.62
CA LYS A 74 -48.51 -0.60 14.23
C LYS A 74 -48.74 -0.48 12.72
N ASN A 75 -47.70 -0.50 11.87
CA ASN A 75 -47.85 -0.17 10.44
C ASN A 75 -47.34 -1.23 9.46
N GLY A 76 -46.67 -2.30 9.94
CA GLY A 76 -45.98 -3.29 9.10
C GLY A 76 -44.51 -2.92 8.85
N THR A 77 -43.85 -3.65 7.96
CA THR A 77 -42.41 -3.47 7.67
C THR A 77 -42.18 -2.42 6.61
N TYR A 78 -41.28 -1.47 6.85
CA TYR A 78 -40.93 -0.40 5.91
C TYR A 78 -39.42 -0.27 5.70
N ILE A 79 -39.05 0.25 4.54
CA ILE A 79 -37.72 0.82 4.25
C ILE A 79 -37.91 2.25 3.76
N ALA A 80 -36.86 3.07 3.82
CA ALA A 80 -36.84 4.37 3.18
C ALA A 80 -35.80 4.41 2.06
N ILE A 81 -36.17 5.02 0.95
CA ILE A 81 -35.32 5.14 -0.25
C ILE A 81 -35.12 6.62 -0.58
N SER A 82 -33.90 7.00 -0.97
CA SER A 82 -33.60 8.38 -1.36
C SER A 82 -32.55 8.44 -2.47
N SER A 83 -32.58 9.46 -3.32
CA SER A 83 -31.51 9.75 -4.28
C SER A 83 -30.45 10.71 -3.74
N ASP A 84 -30.78 11.49 -2.70
CA ASP A 84 -29.92 12.55 -2.14
C ASP A 84 -29.54 12.31 -0.67
N GLY A 85 -30.17 11.34 -0.01
CA GLY A 85 -29.97 11.00 1.41
C GLY A 85 -30.73 11.93 2.38
N ILE A 86 -31.57 12.83 1.87
CA ILE A 86 -32.31 13.83 2.63
C ILE A 86 -33.82 13.65 2.44
N ASN A 87 -34.26 13.52 1.18
CA ASN A 87 -35.65 13.36 0.82
C ASN A 87 -35.99 11.87 0.72
N TRP A 88 -36.74 11.37 1.69
CA TRP A 88 -37.00 9.93 1.85
C TRP A 88 -38.39 9.52 1.39
N ASN A 89 -38.46 8.48 0.57
CA ASN A 89 -39.68 7.79 0.16
C ASN A 89 -39.82 6.48 0.94
N TYR A 90 -40.86 6.37 1.77
CA TYR A 90 -41.11 5.21 2.63
C TYR A 90 -41.91 4.13 1.88
N LYS A 91 -41.33 2.94 1.74
CA LYS A 91 -41.92 1.81 1.01
C LYS A 91 -42.29 0.70 1.99
N LYS A 92 -43.55 0.28 1.97
CA LYS A 92 -44.00 -0.92 2.71
C LYS A 92 -43.43 -2.16 2.01
N VAL A 93 -42.85 -3.06 2.78
CA VAL A 93 -42.26 -4.32 2.30
C VAL A 93 -43.23 -5.47 2.54
N ASP A 94 -43.47 -6.29 1.52
CA ASP A 94 -44.28 -7.50 1.65
C ASP A 94 -43.52 -8.58 2.41
N THR A 95 -43.98 -8.88 3.63
CA THR A 95 -43.40 -9.91 4.50
C THR A 95 -43.94 -11.31 4.20
N GLY A 96 -44.87 -11.47 3.25
CA GLY A 96 -45.46 -12.77 2.91
C GLY A 96 -46.35 -13.36 4.00
N THR A 97 -46.76 -12.55 4.98
CA THR A 97 -47.62 -12.98 6.10
C THR A 97 -49.00 -12.33 6.00
N SER A 98 -50.06 -13.07 6.35
CA SER A 98 -51.44 -12.58 6.29
C SER A 98 -51.82 -11.58 7.40
N ASN A 99 -50.95 -11.40 8.40
CA ASN A 99 -51.26 -10.69 9.64
C ASN A 99 -50.46 -9.39 9.84
N ASP A 100 -49.91 -8.80 8.76
CA ASP A 100 -49.12 -7.55 8.83
C ASP A 100 -48.04 -7.60 9.94
N LEU A 101 -47.30 -8.71 10.07
CA LEU A 101 -46.21 -8.80 11.04
C LEU A 101 -45.13 -7.78 10.68
N SER A 102 -44.89 -6.85 11.61
CA SER A 102 -43.75 -5.93 11.60
C SER A 102 -42.45 -6.69 11.82
N LEU A 103 -41.48 -6.47 10.94
CA LEU A 103 -40.14 -7.05 11.01
C LEU A 103 -39.13 -5.96 11.27
N ASN A 104 -38.17 -6.25 12.15
CA ASN A 104 -36.94 -5.48 12.22
C ASN A 104 -36.07 -5.87 11.03
N ILE A 105 -35.60 -4.86 10.30
CA ILE A 105 -34.58 -5.03 9.27
C ILE A 105 -33.24 -4.71 9.91
N ASN A 106 -32.43 -5.76 10.10
CA ASN A 106 -31.23 -5.70 10.94
C ASN A 106 -29.95 -5.33 10.18
N SER A 107 -29.98 -5.35 8.84
CA SER A 107 -28.87 -4.89 8.01
C SER A 107 -29.38 -4.54 6.61
N CYS A 108 -28.71 -3.59 5.98
CA CYS A 108 -28.80 -3.34 4.55
C CYS A 108 -27.41 -3.06 3.98
N LYS A 109 -27.11 -3.62 2.81
CA LYS A 109 -25.82 -3.47 2.12
C LYS A 109 -25.99 -3.43 0.61
N PHE A 110 -25.02 -2.83 -0.07
CA PHE A 110 -24.91 -2.88 -1.52
C PHE A 110 -23.98 -4.03 -1.88
N ILE A 111 -24.55 -5.08 -2.46
CA ILE A 111 -23.89 -6.37 -2.67
C ILE A 111 -24.22 -6.85 -4.09
N ASN A 112 -23.18 -7.19 -4.86
CA ASN A 112 -23.33 -7.74 -6.22
C ASN A 112 -24.33 -6.94 -7.08
N ASN A 113 -24.12 -5.62 -7.12
CA ASN A 113 -24.94 -4.65 -7.86
C ASN A 113 -26.42 -4.55 -7.39
N ASN A 114 -26.77 -5.05 -6.21
CA ASN A 114 -28.10 -4.96 -5.62
C ASN A 114 -28.04 -4.35 -4.22
N LEU A 115 -29.07 -3.62 -3.84
CA LEU A 115 -29.33 -3.31 -2.44
C LEU A 115 -30.01 -4.53 -1.81
N ILE A 116 -29.33 -5.14 -0.84
CA ILE A 116 -29.81 -6.28 -0.09
C ILE A 116 -30.13 -5.83 1.33
N PHE A 117 -31.27 -6.27 1.86
CA PHE A 117 -31.62 -6.03 3.26
C PHE A 117 -32.30 -7.26 3.85
N ILE A 118 -32.12 -7.45 5.16
CA ILE A 118 -32.44 -8.72 5.82
C ILE A 118 -33.22 -8.51 7.11
N GLY A 119 -34.16 -9.41 7.36
CA GLY A 119 -34.97 -9.42 8.58
C GLY A 119 -35.44 -10.84 8.92
N ALA A 120 -36.03 -11.02 10.10
CA ALA A 120 -36.53 -12.32 10.51
C ALA A 120 -37.77 -12.20 11.41
N TYR A 121 -38.61 -13.22 11.36
CA TYR A 121 -39.66 -13.46 12.34
C TYR A 121 -39.70 -14.92 12.74
N TYR A 122 -40.41 -15.23 13.82
CA TYR A 122 -40.64 -16.60 14.24
C TYR A 122 -42.12 -16.90 14.34
N THR A 123 -42.46 -18.16 14.09
CA THR A 123 -43.76 -18.74 14.42
C THR A 123 -43.55 -19.83 15.46
N THR A 124 -44.51 -19.98 16.38
CA THR A 124 -44.43 -21.00 17.43
C THR A 124 -45.54 -22.02 17.22
N ASN A 125 -45.19 -23.30 17.12
CA ASN A 125 -46.17 -24.36 17.18
C ASN A 125 -46.60 -24.57 18.64
N SER A 126 -47.83 -24.20 18.97
CA SER A 126 -48.36 -24.27 20.34
C SER A 126 -48.43 -25.69 20.92
N SER A 127 -48.44 -26.72 20.08
CA SER A 127 -48.52 -28.12 20.53
C SER A 127 -47.17 -28.76 20.84
N THR A 128 -46.09 -28.35 20.15
CA THR A 128 -44.75 -28.93 20.32
C THR A 128 -43.76 -27.96 20.98
N ASN A 129 -44.17 -26.70 21.15
CA ASN A 129 -43.31 -25.58 21.56
C ASN A 129 -42.05 -25.40 20.69
N ILE A 130 -42.10 -25.91 19.45
CA ILE A 130 -41.05 -25.73 18.45
C ILE A 130 -41.24 -24.36 17.82
N ARG A 131 -40.17 -23.56 17.80
CA ARG A 131 -40.13 -22.29 17.07
C ARG A 131 -39.55 -22.54 15.68
N THR A 132 -40.16 -21.92 14.68
CA THR A 132 -39.60 -21.85 13.33
C THR A 132 -39.30 -20.40 13.03
N THR A 133 -38.03 -20.06 12.92
CA THR A 133 -37.59 -18.77 12.41
C THR A 133 -37.64 -18.81 10.88
N THR A 134 -38.24 -17.77 10.28
CA THR A 134 -38.12 -17.47 8.86
C THR A 134 -37.20 -16.28 8.70
N TYR A 135 -36.03 -16.50 8.10
CA TYR A 135 -35.13 -15.44 7.63
C TYR A 135 -35.61 -14.96 6.28
N GLN A 136 -35.66 -13.65 6.10
CA GLN A 136 -36.04 -13.01 4.85
C GLN A 136 -34.90 -12.17 4.33
N ILE A 137 -34.56 -12.42 3.07
CA ILE A 137 -33.53 -11.69 2.34
C ILE A 137 -34.24 -11.02 1.17
N TYR A 138 -34.09 -9.71 1.08
CA TYR A 138 -34.71 -8.91 0.04
C TYR A 138 -33.64 -8.34 -0.88
N GLU A 139 -33.86 -8.40 -2.18
CA GLU A 139 -33.00 -7.75 -3.18
C GLU A 139 -33.78 -6.72 -4.00
N THR A 140 -33.15 -5.57 -4.23
CA THR A 140 -33.67 -4.54 -5.13
C THR A 140 -32.56 -3.76 -5.80
N LYS A 141 -32.80 -3.22 -6.99
CA LYS A 141 -31.87 -2.31 -7.65
C LYS A 141 -32.01 -0.87 -7.14
N ASN A 142 -33.23 -0.47 -6.80
CA ASN A 142 -33.59 0.93 -6.58
C ASN A 142 -34.75 1.16 -5.58
N GLY A 143 -35.30 0.10 -4.98
CA GLY A 143 -36.42 0.18 -4.03
C GLY A 143 -37.83 0.11 -4.65
N ASP A 144 -37.97 0.01 -5.98
CA ASP A 144 -39.28 -0.11 -6.64
C ASP A 144 -39.74 -1.56 -6.80
N THR A 145 -38.87 -2.41 -7.34
CA THR A 145 -39.11 -3.86 -7.42
C THR A 145 -38.28 -4.53 -6.35
N ILE A 146 -38.95 -5.12 -5.37
CA ILE A 146 -38.32 -5.82 -4.25
C ILE A 146 -38.62 -7.31 -4.42
N LYS A 147 -37.59 -8.11 -4.62
CA LYS A 147 -37.69 -9.57 -4.67
C LYS A 147 -37.34 -10.15 -3.30
N ARG A 148 -38.16 -11.10 -2.83
CA ARG A 148 -38.02 -11.73 -1.52
C ARG A 148 -37.54 -13.17 -1.67
N HIS A 149 -36.60 -13.53 -0.80
CA HIS A 149 -36.08 -14.87 -0.61
C HIS A 149 -36.26 -15.28 0.86
N GLU A 150 -36.43 -16.57 1.13
CA GLU A 150 -36.72 -17.05 2.49
C GLU A 150 -35.94 -18.31 2.85
N VAL A 151 -35.55 -18.40 4.11
CA VAL A 151 -34.94 -19.59 4.71
C VAL A 151 -35.65 -19.89 6.01
N LYS A 152 -36.10 -21.14 6.20
CA LYS A 152 -36.78 -21.57 7.43
C LYS A 152 -35.85 -22.44 8.27
N HIS A 153 -35.75 -22.13 9.56
CA HIS A 153 -34.94 -22.87 10.51
C HIS A 153 -35.74 -23.18 11.78
N GLN A 154 -35.79 -24.45 12.17
CA GLN A 154 -36.48 -24.90 13.37
C GLN A 154 -35.51 -24.94 14.57
N THR A 155 -35.95 -24.38 15.70
CA THR A 155 -35.19 -24.35 16.95
C THR A 155 -36.06 -24.77 18.14
N SER A 156 -35.42 -25.37 19.15
CA SER A 156 -36.04 -25.66 20.44
C SER A 156 -35.78 -24.50 21.42
N GLY A 157 -36.79 -23.72 21.75
CA GLY A 157 -36.72 -22.72 22.83
C GLY A 157 -36.66 -21.25 22.37
N THR A 158 -35.50 -20.78 21.90
CA THR A 158 -35.24 -19.35 21.66
C THR A 158 -35.40 -18.94 20.19
N SER A 159 -35.90 -17.72 19.99
CA SER A 159 -35.90 -17.05 18.67
C SER A 159 -34.46 -16.77 18.25
N VAL A 160 -34.19 -16.85 16.94
CA VAL A 160 -32.88 -16.58 16.37
C VAL A 160 -33.01 -15.47 15.32
N GLY A 161 -32.29 -14.38 15.50
CA GLY A 161 -32.20 -13.28 14.56
C GLY A 161 -31.18 -13.54 13.45
N ILE A 162 -31.32 -12.79 12.37
CA ILE A 162 -30.32 -12.58 11.32
C ILE A 162 -29.73 -11.19 11.52
N MET A 163 -28.41 -11.06 11.49
CA MET A 163 -27.73 -9.83 11.89
C MET A 163 -27.06 -9.12 10.73
N ASP A 164 -26.29 -9.84 9.93
CA ASP A 164 -25.62 -9.24 8.80
C ASP A 164 -25.42 -10.25 7.68
N ILE A 165 -25.17 -9.75 6.48
CA ILE A 165 -24.96 -10.52 5.26
C ILE A 165 -23.76 -9.97 4.51
N GLU A 166 -23.02 -10.80 3.80
CA GLU A 166 -21.94 -10.36 2.92
C GLU A 166 -21.86 -11.26 1.69
N TYR A 167 -21.20 -10.77 0.63
CA TYR A 167 -20.86 -11.58 -0.54
C TYR A 167 -19.36 -11.51 -0.82
N GLY A 168 -18.79 -12.67 -1.10
CA GLY A 168 -17.39 -12.82 -1.43
C GLY A 168 -17.13 -14.18 -2.05
N ASN A 169 -16.12 -14.27 -2.90
CA ASN A 169 -15.72 -15.54 -3.53
C ASN A 169 -16.90 -16.33 -4.16
N GLY A 170 -17.85 -15.63 -4.79
CA GLY A 170 -19.03 -16.25 -5.42
C GLY A 170 -20.15 -16.70 -4.46
N VAL A 171 -20.05 -16.41 -3.16
CA VAL A 171 -20.96 -16.91 -2.13
C VAL A 171 -21.52 -15.77 -1.27
N TYR A 172 -22.83 -15.76 -1.08
CA TYR A 172 -23.53 -14.98 -0.06
C TYR A 172 -23.47 -15.71 1.27
N VAL A 173 -23.14 -15.01 2.34
CA VAL A 173 -23.11 -15.54 3.70
C VAL A 173 -23.91 -14.62 4.62
N PHE A 174 -24.87 -15.15 5.37
CA PHE A 174 -25.48 -14.41 6.47
C PHE A 174 -25.18 -15.04 7.83
N VAL A 175 -25.17 -14.20 8.86
CA VAL A 175 -24.85 -14.57 10.24
C VAL A 175 -25.99 -14.19 11.20
N GLY A 176 -26.04 -14.83 12.37
CA GLY A 176 -27.12 -14.61 13.32
C GLY A 176 -26.86 -15.09 14.75
N ASP A 177 -27.91 -15.09 15.58
CA ASP A 177 -27.78 -15.57 16.96
C ASP A 177 -27.43 -17.08 17.01
N ASN A 178 -26.87 -17.52 18.13
CA ASN A 178 -26.53 -18.94 18.40
C ASN A 178 -25.60 -19.56 17.35
N GLY A 179 -24.58 -18.80 16.91
CA GLY A 179 -23.57 -19.26 15.95
C GLY A 179 -24.11 -19.57 14.56
N ILE A 180 -25.26 -19.02 14.17
CA ILE A 180 -25.83 -19.32 12.87
C ILE A 180 -25.02 -18.68 11.75
N ILE A 181 -24.65 -19.51 10.78
CA ILE A 181 -24.10 -19.13 9.50
C ILE A 181 -24.85 -19.89 8.41
N PHE A 182 -25.35 -19.19 7.41
CA PHE A 182 -25.88 -19.79 6.20
C PHE A 182 -25.19 -19.20 4.99
N TYR A 183 -25.06 -20.02 3.94
CA TYR A 183 -24.44 -19.62 2.70
C TYR A 183 -25.28 -20.02 1.48
N SER A 184 -25.14 -19.27 0.38
CA SER A 184 -25.83 -19.50 -0.88
C SER A 184 -25.07 -18.88 -2.04
N THR A 185 -25.15 -19.45 -3.25
CA THR A 185 -24.58 -18.85 -4.47
C THR A 185 -25.61 -18.06 -5.28
N ASP A 186 -26.90 -18.11 -4.91
CA ASP A 186 -28.00 -17.61 -5.74
C ASP A 186 -29.14 -16.94 -4.97
N LEU A 187 -28.98 -16.73 -3.66
CA LEU A 187 -29.98 -16.22 -2.71
C LEU A 187 -31.25 -17.09 -2.55
N ASN A 188 -31.40 -18.18 -3.28
CA ASN A 188 -32.58 -19.06 -3.23
C ASN A 188 -32.28 -20.36 -2.49
N ASN A 189 -31.11 -20.93 -2.73
CA ASN A 189 -30.68 -22.22 -2.20
C ASN A 189 -29.67 -22.00 -1.07
N TRP A 190 -30.17 -21.95 0.16
CA TRP A 190 -29.36 -21.71 1.35
C TRP A 190 -29.02 -23.01 2.08
N LYS A 191 -27.77 -23.11 2.53
CA LYS A 191 -27.25 -24.22 3.34
C LYS A 191 -26.68 -23.67 4.63
N LYS A 192 -26.86 -24.41 5.74
CA LYS A 192 -26.28 -24.05 7.03
C LYS A 192 -24.81 -24.50 7.08
N ALA A 193 -23.90 -23.59 7.40
CA ALA A 193 -22.50 -23.91 7.70
C ALA A 193 -22.34 -24.23 9.19
N ASN A 194 -21.29 -24.99 9.53
CA ASN A 194 -20.94 -25.25 10.92
C ASN A 194 -19.94 -24.19 11.40
N SER A 195 -20.34 -23.38 12.38
CA SER A 195 -19.50 -22.34 12.97
C SER A 195 -18.65 -22.83 14.14
N ASN A 196 -18.98 -23.99 14.72
CA ASN A 196 -18.41 -24.54 15.95
C ASN A 196 -18.50 -23.61 17.18
N VAL A 197 -19.35 -22.57 17.14
CA VAL A 197 -19.60 -21.66 18.26
C VAL A 197 -21.09 -21.52 18.53
N THR A 198 -21.44 -21.12 19.75
CA THR A 198 -22.82 -20.78 20.13
C THR A 198 -22.99 -19.29 20.40
N ASP A 199 -21.91 -18.51 20.28
CA ASP A 199 -21.93 -17.07 20.45
C ASP A 199 -22.79 -16.41 19.38
N LYS A 200 -23.33 -15.24 19.71
CA LYS A 200 -24.08 -14.42 18.76
C LYS A 200 -23.11 -13.81 17.76
N LEU A 201 -23.33 -14.07 16.47
CA LEU A 201 -22.57 -13.50 15.37
C LEU A 201 -23.31 -12.27 14.84
N VAL A 202 -22.60 -11.17 14.63
CA VAL A 202 -23.23 -9.85 14.38
C VAL A 202 -22.71 -9.18 13.13
N GLY A 203 -21.40 -9.01 13.00
CA GLY A 203 -20.79 -8.39 11.83
C GLY A 203 -20.20 -9.44 10.91
N ILE A 204 -20.27 -9.21 9.61
CA ILE A 204 -19.50 -9.96 8.61
C ILE A 204 -18.94 -9.00 7.57
N SER A 205 -17.69 -9.23 7.19
CA SER A 205 -17.01 -8.50 6.11
C SER A 205 -16.22 -9.48 5.25
N PHE A 206 -16.02 -9.11 3.99
CA PHE A 206 -15.19 -9.85 3.05
C PHE A 206 -14.17 -8.91 2.41
N GLY A 207 -12.95 -9.41 2.25
CA GLY A 207 -11.85 -8.75 1.55
C GLY A 207 -10.68 -9.72 1.44
N LYS A 208 -9.68 -9.46 0.60
CA LYS A 208 -8.47 -10.32 0.51
C LYS A 208 -8.78 -11.83 0.45
N GLY A 209 -9.82 -12.22 -0.31
CA GLY A 209 -10.25 -13.63 -0.40
C GLY A 209 -10.77 -14.27 0.89
N LEU A 210 -10.96 -13.51 1.98
CA LEU A 210 -11.28 -14.01 3.31
C LEU A 210 -12.52 -13.31 3.89
N PHE A 211 -13.45 -14.11 4.38
CA PHE A 211 -14.53 -13.64 5.25
C PHE A 211 -14.04 -13.52 6.68
N VAL A 212 -14.44 -12.45 7.35
CA VAL A 212 -14.25 -12.23 8.78
C VAL A 212 -15.61 -11.98 9.41
N ILE A 213 -15.99 -12.82 10.37
CA ILE A 213 -17.18 -12.66 11.21
C ILE A 213 -16.74 -12.17 12.59
N THR A 214 -17.51 -11.24 13.16
CA THR A 214 -17.38 -10.75 14.53
C THR A 214 -18.62 -11.05 15.36
N GLY A 215 -18.47 -11.21 16.68
CA GLY A 215 -19.58 -11.52 17.57
C GLY A 215 -19.32 -11.33 19.06
N ALA A 216 -20.24 -11.87 19.86
CA ALA A 216 -20.19 -11.83 21.32
C ALA A 216 -18.95 -12.55 21.89
N ASN A 217 -18.53 -12.16 23.10
CA ASN A 217 -17.38 -12.75 23.81
C ASN A 217 -16.10 -12.73 22.97
N GLY A 218 -15.85 -11.62 22.28
CA GLY A 218 -14.69 -11.45 21.40
C GLY A 218 -14.61 -12.42 20.23
N THR A 219 -15.72 -13.05 19.83
CA THR A 219 -15.69 -14.08 18.79
C THR A 219 -15.27 -13.49 17.45
N ILE A 220 -14.21 -14.08 16.86
CA ILE A 220 -13.81 -13.87 15.47
C ILE A 220 -13.77 -15.22 14.76
N LEU A 221 -14.43 -15.33 13.62
CA LEU A 221 -14.33 -16.49 12.72
C LEU A 221 -13.84 -16.06 11.35
N THR A 222 -12.99 -16.88 10.73
CA THR A 222 -12.54 -16.65 9.35
C THR A 222 -12.83 -17.82 8.43
N SER A 223 -12.99 -17.53 7.14
CA SER A 223 -13.23 -18.53 6.10
C SER A 223 -12.88 -17.97 4.73
N SER A 224 -12.15 -18.72 3.90
CA SER A 224 -11.87 -18.33 2.50
C SER A 224 -12.98 -18.74 1.53
N ASP A 225 -13.85 -19.69 1.92
CA ASP A 225 -14.91 -20.25 1.07
C ASP A 225 -16.33 -19.92 1.55
N GLY A 226 -16.48 -19.30 2.72
CA GLY A 226 -17.78 -18.98 3.35
C GLY A 226 -18.50 -20.20 3.95
N ILE A 227 -17.88 -21.38 3.91
CA ILE A 227 -18.47 -22.68 4.26
C ILE A 227 -17.75 -23.29 5.47
N ASN A 228 -16.42 -23.33 5.43
CA ASN A 228 -15.57 -23.88 6.47
C ASN A 228 -15.00 -22.73 7.31
N TRP A 229 -15.32 -22.72 8.60
CA TRP A 229 -15.01 -21.61 9.50
C TRP A 229 -14.02 -22.02 10.58
N THR A 230 -13.04 -21.14 10.79
CA THR A 230 -12.01 -21.31 11.84
C THR A 230 -12.15 -20.18 12.85
N LYS A 231 -12.18 -20.52 14.15
CA LYS A 231 -12.19 -19.52 15.23
C LYS A 231 -10.78 -18.96 15.43
N GLN A 232 -10.68 -17.64 15.48
CA GLN A 232 -9.44 -16.91 15.75
C GLN A 232 -9.40 -16.35 17.17
N THR A 233 -8.20 -16.03 17.63
CA THR A 233 -7.98 -15.35 18.92
C THR A 233 -8.04 -13.85 18.71
N SER A 234 -8.96 -13.17 19.38
CA SER A 234 -9.16 -11.71 19.27
C SER A 234 -8.44 -10.90 20.35
N ASN A 235 -7.89 -11.58 21.37
CA ASN A 235 -7.26 -10.98 22.55
C ASN A 235 -8.20 -10.12 23.42
N THR A 236 -9.51 -10.22 23.25
CA THR A 236 -10.53 -9.51 24.04
C THR A 236 -11.76 -10.39 24.26
N ASP A 237 -12.53 -10.12 25.31
CA ASP A 237 -13.85 -10.70 25.54
C ASP A 237 -14.99 -9.72 25.18
N SER A 238 -14.65 -8.52 24.70
CA SER A 238 -15.62 -7.49 24.32
C SER A 238 -16.58 -7.99 23.24
N TYR A 239 -17.82 -7.47 23.27
CA TYR A 239 -18.80 -7.77 22.24
C TYR A 239 -18.49 -6.98 20.96
N LEU A 240 -17.98 -7.67 19.94
CA LEU A 240 -17.66 -7.11 18.62
C LEU A 240 -18.92 -7.05 17.75
N ILE A 241 -19.20 -5.86 17.20
CA ILE A 241 -20.47 -5.53 16.52
C ILE A 241 -20.31 -5.44 15.01
N ARG A 242 -19.19 -4.87 14.56
CA ARG A 242 -18.96 -4.55 13.16
C ARG A 242 -17.53 -4.94 12.81
N SER A 243 -17.36 -5.52 11.64
CA SER A 243 -16.07 -5.63 10.97
C SER A 243 -16.16 -4.99 9.60
N ARG A 244 -15.04 -4.49 9.10
CA ARG A 244 -14.91 -4.05 7.72
C ARG A 244 -13.50 -4.29 7.24
N TYR A 245 -13.39 -4.76 6.00
CA TYR A 245 -12.15 -4.74 5.26
C TYR A 245 -12.07 -3.47 4.42
N GLY A 246 -10.87 -2.93 4.32
CA GLY A 246 -10.57 -1.73 3.57
C GLY A 246 -9.07 -1.60 3.46
N ASN A 247 -8.57 -1.77 2.24
CA ASN A 247 -7.19 -1.45 1.88
C ASN A 247 -6.16 -2.15 2.77
N GLY A 248 -6.10 -3.47 2.65
CA GLY A 248 -5.08 -4.31 3.29
C GLY A 248 -5.26 -4.51 4.79
N MET A 249 -6.38 -4.04 5.36
CA MET A 249 -6.63 -4.14 6.79
C MET A 249 -8.07 -4.48 7.07
N TYR A 250 -8.29 -5.31 8.06
CA TYR A 250 -9.54 -5.50 8.75
C TYR A 250 -9.58 -4.64 10.01
N VAL A 251 -10.71 -4.01 10.25
CA VAL A 251 -11.02 -3.34 11.51
C VAL A 251 -12.26 -3.97 12.10
N ALA A 252 -12.20 -4.37 13.36
CA ALA A 252 -13.34 -4.85 14.14
C ALA A 252 -13.58 -3.92 15.33
N VAL A 253 -14.84 -3.59 15.60
CA VAL A 253 -15.21 -2.63 16.65
C VAL A 253 -16.38 -3.13 17.48
N GLY A 254 -16.51 -2.63 18.71
CA GLY A 254 -17.60 -3.07 19.58
C GLY A 254 -17.76 -2.32 20.90
N TYR A 255 -18.28 -3.05 21.88
CA TYR A 255 -18.53 -2.56 23.25
C TYR A 255 -17.22 -2.13 23.92
N ASN A 256 -17.35 -1.29 24.96
CA ASN A 256 -16.22 -0.76 25.74
C ASN A 256 -15.19 0.00 24.89
N CYS A 257 -15.64 0.62 23.79
CA CYS A 257 -14.77 1.29 22.81
C CYS A 257 -13.70 0.38 22.20
N THR A 258 -13.87 -0.94 22.22
CA THR A 258 -12.87 -1.86 21.65
C THR A 258 -12.73 -1.63 20.15
N VAL A 259 -11.47 -1.49 19.71
CA VAL A 259 -11.04 -1.44 18.31
C VAL A 259 -9.94 -2.46 18.12
N LEU A 260 -10.13 -3.41 17.22
CA LEU A 260 -9.12 -4.38 16.82
C LEU A 260 -8.75 -4.16 15.35
N THR A 261 -7.47 -4.32 15.04
CA THR A 261 -6.98 -4.33 13.66
C THR A 261 -6.23 -5.61 13.34
N SER A 262 -6.27 -6.00 12.08
CA SER A 262 -5.58 -7.18 11.56
C SER A 262 -5.34 -7.01 10.06
N ILE A 263 -4.16 -7.38 9.57
CA ILE A 263 -3.84 -7.33 8.12
C ILE A 263 -4.02 -8.69 7.42
N ASP A 264 -4.22 -9.76 8.20
CA ASP A 264 -4.39 -11.14 7.70
C ASP A 264 -5.74 -11.76 8.13
N GLY A 265 -6.52 -11.06 8.98
CA GLY A 265 -7.77 -11.55 9.55
C GLY A 265 -7.59 -12.63 10.63
N ILE A 266 -6.35 -13.02 10.95
CA ILE A 266 -5.98 -14.11 11.85
C ILE A 266 -5.36 -13.55 13.13
N ASN A 267 -4.36 -12.68 13.00
CA ASN A 267 -3.65 -12.04 14.09
C ASN A 267 -4.28 -10.67 14.36
N TRP A 268 -4.86 -10.50 15.55
CA TRP A 268 -5.60 -9.30 15.93
C TRP A 268 -4.92 -8.56 17.07
N SER A 269 -4.77 -7.24 16.88
CA SER A 269 -4.19 -6.34 17.87
C SER A 269 -5.22 -5.29 18.31
N GLU A 270 -5.42 -5.17 19.62
CA GLU A 270 -6.24 -4.10 20.19
C GLU A 270 -5.53 -2.75 20.05
N GLN A 271 -6.28 -1.72 19.70
CA GLN A 271 -5.80 -0.36 19.49
C GLN A 271 -6.37 0.57 20.56
N ASP A 272 -5.53 1.47 21.07
CA ASP A 272 -5.97 2.57 21.93
C ASP A 272 -6.41 3.75 21.05
N ASP A 273 -7.67 4.15 21.17
CA ASP A 273 -8.26 5.29 20.47
C ASP A 273 -8.38 6.54 21.36
N GLY A 274 -7.96 6.45 22.63
CA GLY A 274 -8.10 7.51 23.63
C GLY A 274 -9.55 7.86 24.00
N PHE A 275 -10.55 7.11 23.53
CA PHE A 275 -11.97 7.35 23.76
C PHE A 275 -12.52 6.37 24.80
N THR A 276 -12.91 6.89 25.98
CA THR A 276 -13.39 6.04 27.08
C THR A 276 -14.90 6.10 27.28
N GLY A 277 -15.54 4.95 27.56
CA GLY A 277 -16.90 4.88 28.10
C GLY A 277 -18.00 4.96 27.03
N GLY A 278 -17.98 4.05 26.07
CA GLY A 278 -18.90 4.04 24.93
C GLY A 278 -18.95 2.72 24.17
N THR A 279 -19.51 2.76 22.97
CA THR A 279 -19.55 1.64 22.03
C THR A 279 -19.43 2.16 20.61
N TRP A 280 -18.62 1.47 19.81
CA TRP A 280 -18.53 1.69 18.37
C TRP A 280 -19.53 0.78 17.64
N TYR A 281 -20.29 1.32 16.68
CA TYR A 281 -21.39 0.65 16.00
C TYR A 281 -21.23 0.60 14.48
N GLY A 282 -21.32 1.77 13.84
CA GLY A 282 -21.30 1.89 12.40
C GLY A 282 -19.88 2.13 11.91
N MET A 283 -19.55 1.67 10.71
CA MET A 283 -18.23 1.88 10.13
C MET A 283 -18.34 1.97 8.62
N VAL A 284 -17.58 2.88 8.02
CA VAL A 284 -17.31 2.94 6.58
C VAL A 284 -15.82 2.99 6.33
N TYR A 285 -15.37 2.38 5.23
CA TYR A 285 -14.04 2.60 4.67
C TYR A 285 -14.23 3.27 3.32
N SER A 286 -13.65 4.45 3.14
CA SER A 286 -13.74 5.26 1.92
C SER A 286 -12.63 6.29 1.92
N ASN A 287 -12.14 6.69 0.74
CA ASN A 287 -11.09 7.71 0.61
C ASN A 287 -9.86 7.46 1.50
N ASN A 288 -9.40 6.21 1.57
CA ASN A 288 -8.28 5.82 2.43
C ASN A 288 -8.48 6.08 3.92
N ARG A 289 -9.74 6.13 4.35
CA ARG A 289 -10.09 6.41 5.74
C ARG A 289 -11.15 5.46 6.24
N TYR A 290 -10.91 4.87 7.40
CA TYR A 290 -11.97 4.32 8.23
C TYR A 290 -12.65 5.45 8.96
N VAL A 291 -13.98 5.48 8.92
CA VAL A 291 -14.80 6.35 9.78
C VAL A 291 -15.80 5.47 10.52
N ILE A 292 -15.74 5.55 11.84
CA ILE A 292 -16.48 4.71 12.78
C ILE A 292 -17.35 5.63 13.61
N THR A 293 -18.61 5.27 13.76
CA THR A 293 -19.58 6.02 14.57
C THR A 293 -20.04 5.20 15.77
N GLY A 294 -20.38 5.87 16.86
CA GLY A 294 -20.67 5.20 18.11
C GLY A 294 -21.59 5.98 19.04
N ASN A 295 -21.56 5.60 20.31
CA ASN A 295 -22.20 6.34 21.39
C ASN A 295 -21.34 6.44 22.63
N ARG A 296 -21.69 7.40 23.49
CA ARG A 296 -21.23 7.48 24.88
C ARG A 296 -22.22 6.74 25.80
N LEU A 297 -21.72 6.18 26.91
CA LEU A 297 -22.55 5.61 27.97
C LEU A 297 -23.31 6.69 28.76
N SER A 298 -22.87 7.96 28.70
CA SER A 298 -23.59 9.09 29.28
C SER A 298 -24.75 9.53 28.37
N SER A 299 -25.97 9.57 28.91
CA SER A 299 -27.25 9.80 28.20
C SER A 299 -27.47 11.21 27.62
N THR A 300 -26.45 12.06 27.54
CA THR A 300 -26.56 13.48 27.09
C THR A 300 -25.42 13.89 26.16
N GLY A 301 -24.76 12.91 25.53
CA GLY A 301 -23.63 13.16 24.64
C GLY A 301 -24.04 13.32 23.18
N ASN A 302 -23.16 13.95 22.42
CA ASN A 302 -23.22 13.94 20.96
C ASN A 302 -22.60 12.65 20.42
N VAL A 303 -22.89 12.33 19.16
CA VAL A 303 -22.34 11.19 18.44
C VAL A 303 -20.81 11.36 18.28
N PRO A 304 -19.99 10.48 18.89
CA PRO A 304 -18.56 10.45 18.62
C PRO A 304 -18.30 9.83 17.24
N LEU A 305 -17.25 10.32 16.58
CA LEU A 305 -16.64 9.66 15.44
C LEU A 305 -15.20 9.31 15.76
N LEU A 306 -14.79 8.14 15.32
CA LEU A 306 -13.42 7.70 15.31
C LEU A 306 -13.01 7.55 13.84
N TYR A 307 -11.82 8.02 13.48
CA TYR A 307 -11.29 7.81 12.15
C TYR A 307 -9.82 7.42 12.15
N LEU A 308 -9.43 6.67 11.13
CA LEU A 308 -8.07 6.26 10.86
C LEU A 308 -7.79 6.47 9.37
N ASP A 309 -6.83 7.34 9.07
CA ASP A 309 -6.26 7.43 7.74
C ASP A 309 -5.33 6.23 7.52
N VAL A 310 -5.65 5.41 6.52
CA VAL A 310 -4.80 4.31 6.09
C VAL A 310 -3.73 4.89 5.18
N THR A 311 -2.58 5.19 5.78
CA THR A 311 -1.40 5.73 5.08
C THR A 311 -0.38 4.63 4.79
N ARG A 312 0.63 4.95 3.98
CA ARG A 312 1.79 4.11 3.69
C ARG A 312 2.58 3.68 4.94
N ASP A 313 2.44 4.40 6.05
CA ASP A 313 3.15 4.17 7.31
C ASP A 313 2.41 3.15 8.20
N LEU A 314 1.72 2.17 7.60
CA LEU A 314 1.25 1.00 8.36
C LEU A 314 2.49 0.26 8.89
N VAL A 315 2.83 0.59 10.13
CA VAL A 315 3.91 -0.05 10.89
C VAL A 315 3.40 -1.39 11.39
N ASP A 316 3.29 -2.36 10.48
CA ASP A 316 3.39 -3.77 10.84
C ASP A 316 4.73 -4.26 10.28
N TYR A 317 5.62 -4.67 11.18
CA TYR A 317 6.98 -5.09 10.83
C TYR A 317 7.03 -6.52 10.29
N GLU A 318 5.95 -7.30 10.41
CA GLU A 318 5.97 -8.73 10.09
C GLU A 318 5.58 -9.05 8.64
N ASN A 319 4.76 -8.22 7.98
CA ASN A 319 4.25 -8.50 6.63
C ASN A 319 4.58 -7.38 5.65
N ASP A 320 5.12 -7.76 4.48
CA ASP A 320 5.39 -6.83 3.39
C ASP A 320 4.12 -6.57 2.58
N CYS A 321 3.83 -5.29 2.36
CA CYS A 321 2.70 -4.83 1.57
C CYS A 321 3.17 -3.86 0.48
N ILE A 322 2.61 -4.01 -0.72
CA ILE A 322 2.85 -3.13 -1.86
C ILE A 322 1.59 -2.32 -2.13
N PHE A 323 1.66 -1.02 -1.88
CA PHE A 323 0.61 -0.06 -2.21
C PHE A 323 0.73 0.33 -3.68
N VAL A 324 -0.37 0.22 -4.42
CA VAL A 324 -0.44 0.52 -5.86
C VAL A 324 -1.16 1.85 -6.06
N TYR A 325 -0.49 2.82 -6.67
CA TYR A 325 -1.02 4.16 -6.93
C TYR A 325 -1.13 4.45 -8.42
N ASP A 326 -2.05 5.34 -8.80
CA ASP A 326 -2.02 5.99 -10.10
C ASP A 326 -0.94 7.09 -10.17
N LYS A 327 -0.77 7.69 -11.35
CA LYS A 327 0.21 8.77 -11.62
C LYS A 327 -0.09 10.06 -10.88
N ASN A 328 -1.31 10.21 -10.35
CA ASN A 328 -1.71 11.35 -9.53
C ASN A 328 -1.59 11.03 -8.02
N LEU A 329 -0.93 9.92 -7.68
CA LEU A 329 -0.73 9.44 -6.31
C LEU A 329 -2.03 9.11 -5.58
N ASN A 330 -3.08 8.73 -6.30
CA ASN A 330 -4.29 8.14 -5.73
C ASN A 330 -4.10 6.65 -5.53
N LEU A 331 -4.38 6.17 -4.32
CA LEU A 331 -4.26 4.76 -4.01
C LEU A 331 -5.33 3.99 -4.78
N LEU A 332 -4.90 3.00 -5.54
CA LEU A 332 -5.74 2.09 -6.32
C LEU A 332 -6.04 0.82 -5.52
N GLY A 333 -5.05 0.31 -4.78
CA GLY A 333 -5.18 -0.89 -3.96
C GLY A 333 -3.85 -1.26 -3.28
N ILE A 334 -3.87 -2.37 -2.54
CA ILE A 334 -2.69 -2.93 -1.87
C ILE A 334 -2.58 -4.40 -2.22
N ILE A 335 -1.35 -4.83 -2.51
CA ILE A 335 -0.94 -6.23 -2.60
C ILE A 335 -0.25 -6.58 -1.29
N ASP A 336 -0.90 -7.39 -0.47
CA ASP A 336 -0.43 -7.83 0.85
C ASP A 336 -0.31 -9.36 0.95
N GLU A 337 -0.48 -10.04 -0.19
CA GLU A 337 -0.13 -11.42 -0.45
C GLU A 337 0.51 -11.50 -1.84
N PHE A 338 1.68 -12.13 -1.91
CA PHE A 338 2.41 -12.37 -3.15
C PHE A 338 3.19 -13.68 -3.03
N ILE A 339 3.42 -14.35 -4.16
CA ILE A 339 4.17 -15.60 -4.27
C ILE A 339 5.65 -15.30 -4.04
N SER A 340 6.17 -14.28 -4.75
CA SER A 340 7.53 -13.79 -4.56
C SER A 340 7.63 -12.28 -4.80
N LEU A 341 8.62 -11.67 -4.14
CA LEU A 341 9.01 -10.29 -4.34
C LEU A 341 10.54 -10.20 -4.39
N GLN A 342 11.05 -9.71 -5.52
CA GLN A 342 12.41 -9.25 -5.66
C GLN A 342 12.43 -7.71 -5.63
N TRP A 343 13.19 -7.12 -4.72
CA TRP A 343 13.35 -5.68 -4.57
C TRP A 343 14.85 -5.33 -4.54
N THR A 344 15.38 -4.89 -5.68
CA THR A 344 16.81 -4.61 -5.86
C THR A 344 17.05 -3.11 -5.81
N ARG A 345 17.58 -2.62 -4.69
CA ARG A 345 17.91 -1.19 -4.51
C ARG A 345 19.34 -0.94 -4.99
N LYS A 346 19.54 0.12 -5.77
CA LYS A 346 20.85 0.52 -6.31
C LYS A 346 21.17 1.95 -5.90
N TYR A 347 22.42 2.22 -5.52
CA TYR A 347 22.78 3.49 -4.90
C TYR A 347 22.95 4.63 -5.91
N PHE A 348 23.53 4.35 -7.08
CA PHE A 348 23.85 5.36 -8.11
C PHE A 348 22.87 5.41 -9.28
N GLU A 349 21.94 4.46 -9.34
CA GLU A 349 21.01 4.28 -10.45
C GLU A 349 19.64 3.82 -9.94
N ALA A 350 18.63 3.85 -10.80
CA ALA A 350 17.33 3.30 -10.46
C ALA A 350 17.46 1.80 -10.18
N GLY A 351 16.96 1.38 -9.01
CA GLY A 351 16.77 -0.03 -8.69
C GLY A 351 15.70 -0.69 -9.56
N GLU A 352 15.43 -1.95 -9.27
CA GLU A 352 14.50 -2.80 -10.03
C GLU A 352 13.64 -3.62 -9.07
N PHE A 353 12.46 -4.01 -9.54
CA PHE A 353 11.60 -4.94 -8.81
C PHE A 353 11.02 -6.00 -9.74
N GLU A 354 10.68 -7.14 -9.15
CA GLU A 354 9.82 -8.16 -9.74
C GLU A 354 8.87 -8.64 -8.65
N LEU A 355 7.59 -8.71 -8.97
CA LEU A 355 6.51 -9.11 -8.07
C LEU A 355 5.70 -10.20 -8.76
N VAL A 356 5.59 -11.35 -8.12
CA VAL A 356 4.81 -12.49 -8.60
C VAL A 356 3.60 -12.67 -7.69
N VAL A 357 2.40 -12.67 -8.27
CA VAL A 357 1.14 -12.82 -7.55
C VAL A 357 0.21 -13.81 -8.24
N THR A 358 -0.77 -14.32 -7.50
CA THR A 358 -1.89 -15.02 -8.11
C THR A 358 -2.77 -14.03 -8.89
N PRO A 359 -3.09 -14.30 -10.17
CA PRO A 359 -3.98 -13.46 -10.95
C PRO A 359 -5.43 -13.64 -10.49
N ASP A 360 -6.03 -12.57 -9.97
CA ASP A 360 -7.43 -12.54 -9.57
C ASP A 360 -8.12 -11.20 -9.93
N GLU A 361 -9.40 -11.07 -9.57
CA GLU A 361 -10.22 -9.89 -9.86
C GLU A 361 -9.72 -8.59 -9.17
N ASN A 362 -8.90 -8.71 -8.13
CA ASN A 362 -8.30 -7.59 -7.41
C ASN A 362 -6.91 -7.25 -7.94
N ASN A 363 -6.05 -8.25 -8.16
CA ASN A 363 -4.65 -8.06 -8.53
C ASN A 363 -4.48 -7.61 -9.98
N ILE A 364 -5.25 -8.20 -10.92
CA ILE A 364 -5.11 -7.88 -12.35
C ILE A 364 -5.33 -6.38 -12.62
N PRO A 365 -6.45 -5.75 -12.20
CA PRO A 365 -6.69 -4.34 -12.49
C PRO A 365 -5.64 -3.39 -11.88
N LEU A 366 -4.99 -3.79 -10.79
CA LEU A 366 -3.95 -3.01 -10.12
C LEU A 366 -2.61 -3.10 -10.86
N LEU A 367 -2.25 -4.29 -11.32
CA LEU A 367 -0.88 -4.62 -11.73
C LEU A 367 -0.67 -4.66 -13.25
N THR A 368 -1.74 -4.78 -14.06
CA THR A 368 -1.60 -4.77 -15.54
C THR A 368 -1.71 -3.37 -16.16
N ASN A 369 -1.80 -2.33 -15.32
CA ASN A 369 -1.84 -0.94 -15.77
C ASN A 369 -0.43 -0.34 -15.77
N LYS A 370 0.07 -0.01 -16.97
CA LYS A 370 1.39 0.62 -17.13
C LYS A 370 1.47 1.94 -16.37
N ASP A 371 2.66 2.24 -15.87
CA ASP A 371 2.97 3.45 -15.08
C ASP A 371 2.25 3.55 -13.73
N ASN A 372 1.54 2.52 -13.27
CA ASN A 372 1.13 2.47 -11.87
C ASN A 372 2.37 2.42 -10.99
N ILE A 373 2.29 3.07 -9.84
CA ILE A 373 3.41 3.25 -8.92
C ILE A 373 3.24 2.27 -7.77
N LEU A 374 4.28 1.49 -7.51
CA LEU A 374 4.34 0.55 -6.40
C LEU A 374 5.16 1.16 -5.28
N ILE A 375 4.59 1.19 -4.08
CA ILE A 375 5.29 1.63 -2.88
C ILE A 375 5.20 0.54 -1.84
N ARG A 376 6.36 0.08 -1.37
CA ARG A 376 6.45 -0.93 -0.32
C ARG A 376 6.37 -0.27 1.06
N ASN A 377 5.65 -0.87 2.00
CA ASN A 377 5.62 -0.42 3.39
C ASN A 377 7.04 -0.34 3.97
N ASN A 378 7.32 0.67 4.81
CA ASN A 378 8.64 0.85 5.43
C ASN A 378 9.82 1.09 4.47
N TYR A 379 9.57 1.34 3.17
CA TYR A 379 10.60 1.75 2.21
C TYR A 379 10.37 3.19 1.75
N THR A 380 11.46 3.86 1.39
CA THR A 380 11.40 5.21 0.84
C THR A 380 11.30 5.19 -0.67
N GLU A 381 11.96 4.22 -1.29
CA GLU A 381 11.93 4.00 -2.73
C GLU A 381 10.53 3.57 -3.20
N SER A 382 10.22 3.97 -4.43
CA SER A 382 9.00 3.56 -5.12
C SER A 382 9.37 3.04 -6.50
N ALA A 383 8.53 2.19 -7.05
CA ALA A 383 8.70 1.54 -8.34
C ALA A 383 7.61 1.96 -9.31
N ILE A 384 7.87 1.79 -10.60
CA ILE A 384 6.92 2.03 -11.68
C ILE A 384 6.76 0.76 -12.50
N ILE A 385 5.51 0.34 -12.73
CA ILE A 385 5.21 -0.85 -13.55
C ILE A 385 5.57 -0.56 -15.01
N GLU A 386 6.48 -1.38 -15.56
CA GLU A 386 6.93 -1.27 -16.95
C GLU A 386 6.56 -2.51 -17.77
N THR A 387 6.52 -3.70 -17.14
CA THR A 387 6.14 -4.95 -17.80
C THR A 387 5.22 -5.79 -16.91
N TYR A 388 4.37 -6.61 -17.54
CA TYR A 388 3.64 -7.68 -16.88
C TYR A 388 3.61 -8.89 -17.81
N ASP A 389 3.50 -10.07 -17.22
CA ASP A 389 3.38 -11.35 -17.90
C ASP A 389 2.42 -12.25 -17.13
N ILE A 390 1.60 -13.03 -17.83
CA ILE A 390 0.67 -13.99 -17.23
C ILE A 390 0.97 -15.36 -17.80
N GLU A 391 1.44 -16.26 -16.95
CA GLU A 391 1.75 -17.63 -17.31
C GLU A 391 0.70 -18.58 -16.74
N ASP A 392 0.15 -19.44 -17.59
CA ASP A 392 -0.75 -20.54 -17.21
C ASP A 392 0.05 -21.85 -17.36
N ASN A 393 0.71 -22.22 -16.27
CA ASN A 393 1.37 -23.51 -16.16
C ASN A 393 0.30 -24.49 -15.65
N SER A 394 0.21 -25.70 -16.20
CA SER A 394 -0.93 -26.62 -15.98
C SER A 394 -1.34 -26.92 -14.52
N ASP A 395 -0.51 -26.53 -13.55
CA ASP A 395 -0.72 -26.66 -12.12
C ASP A 395 -1.10 -25.32 -11.43
N GLU A 396 -0.61 -24.17 -11.91
CA GLU A 396 -0.80 -22.84 -11.30
C GLU A 396 -0.75 -21.71 -12.35
N VAL A 397 -1.56 -20.66 -12.14
CA VAL A 397 -1.54 -19.44 -12.98
C VAL A 397 -0.85 -18.33 -12.19
N GLU A 398 0.14 -17.67 -12.78
CA GLU A 398 0.92 -16.62 -12.13
C GLU A 398 0.86 -15.31 -12.94
N LEU A 399 0.83 -14.18 -12.25
CA LEU A 399 1.03 -12.85 -12.80
C LEU A 399 2.34 -12.28 -12.29
N THR A 400 3.30 -12.12 -13.19
CA THR A 400 4.60 -11.52 -12.91
C THR A 400 4.61 -10.09 -13.41
N VAL A 401 4.93 -9.14 -12.54
CA VAL A 401 5.03 -7.71 -12.87
C VAL A 401 6.40 -7.21 -12.48
N SER A 402 7.04 -6.47 -13.39
CA SER A 402 8.38 -5.94 -13.16
C SER A 402 8.57 -4.54 -13.72
N GLY A 403 9.64 -3.89 -13.27
CA GLY A 403 10.02 -2.57 -13.71
C GLY A 403 11.13 -1.98 -12.87
N ARG A 404 11.42 -0.71 -13.11
CA ARG A 404 12.46 0.03 -12.40
C ARG A 404 11.90 0.89 -11.27
N PHE A 405 12.76 1.35 -10.37
CA PHE A 405 12.41 2.37 -9.40
C PHE A 405 12.10 3.70 -10.08
N LEU A 406 11.26 4.50 -9.46
CA LEU A 406 10.61 5.67 -10.06
C LEU A 406 11.58 6.71 -10.63
N SER A 407 12.82 6.76 -10.12
CA SER A 407 13.94 7.53 -10.70
C SER A 407 14.19 7.23 -12.18
N SER A 408 13.79 6.06 -12.67
CA SER A 408 13.86 5.68 -14.08
C SER A 408 13.03 6.61 -14.98
N ILE A 409 12.07 7.38 -14.45
CA ILE A 409 11.27 8.29 -15.26
C ILE A 409 12.11 9.39 -15.92
N PHE A 410 13.27 9.73 -15.34
CA PHE A 410 14.22 10.67 -15.93
C PHE A 410 14.79 10.15 -17.26
N ASP A 411 14.79 8.84 -17.49
CA ASP A 411 15.24 8.19 -18.73
C ASP A 411 14.31 8.54 -19.91
N ARG A 412 13.10 9.01 -19.60
CA ARG A 412 12.11 9.46 -20.58
C ARG A 412 12.33 10.93 -20.97
N ARG A 413 13.51 11.51 -20.70
CA ARG A 413 13.80 12.94 -20.92
C ARG A 413 15.14 13.15 -21.62
N ILE A 414 15.15 14.12 -22.53
CA ILE A 414 16.34 14.58 -23.26
C ILE A 414 16.57 16.05 -22.92
N LEU A 415 17.83 16.42 -22.74
CA LEU A 415 18.26 17.81 -22.55
C LEU A 415 18.27 18.53 -23.90
N GLN A 416 17.30 19.41 -24.14
CA GLN A 416 17.06 20.00 -25.47
C GLN A 416 18.02 21.13 -25.86
N LYS A 417 18.99 21.47 -25.01
CA LYS A 417 19.94 22.56 -25.21
C LYS A 417 21.29 22.20 -24.61
N THR A 418 22.32 22.90 -25.05
CA THR A 418 23.63 22.89 -24.37
C THR A 418 23.52 23.55 -23.00
N ILE A 419 23.97 22.84 -21.97
CA ILE A 419 24.05 23.31 -20.59
C ILE A 419 25.52 23.33 -20.21
N ASN A 420 26.00 24.48 -19.74
CA ASN A 420 27.32 24.62 -19.13
C ASN A 420 27.11 24.83 -17.63
N PHE A 421 27.78 24.03 -16.80
CA PHE A 421 27.66 24.09 -15.36
C PHE A 421 29.03 24.03 -14.69
N SER A 422 29.21 24.78 -13.61
CA SER A 422 30.36 24.70 -12.71
C SER A 422 29.89 24.96 -11.29
N GLY A 423 30.22 24.05 -10.37
CA GLY A 423 29.80 24.10 -8.96
C GLY A 423 29.63 22.71 -8.38
N GLU A 424 28.88 22.60 -7.29
CA GLU A 424 28.61 21.31 -6.64
C GLU A 424 27.79 20.37 -7.54
N SER A 425 28.15 19.08 -7.56
CA SER A 425 27.53 18.08 -8.42
C SER A 425 26.01 17.97 -8.24
N ILE A 426 25.50 18.03 -7.00
CA ILE A 426 24.06 18.04 -6.70
C ILE A 426 23.35 19.25 -7.35
N ASN A 427 23.97 20.44 -7.33
CA ASN A 427 23.44 21.62 -8.00
C ASN A 427 23.46 21.46 -9.52
N GLY A 428 24.43 20.71 -10.05
CA GLY A 428 24.46 20.26 -11.43
C GLY A 428 23.24 19.40 -11.77
N MET A 429 22.94 18.39 -10.95
CA MET A 429 21.76 17.53 -11.12
C MET A 429 20.46 18.35 -11.16
N LYS A 430 20.27 19.24 -10.17
CA LYS A 430 19.09 20.13 -10.10
C LYS A 430 18.98 21.02 -11.33
N THR A 431 20.11 21.54 -11.83
CA THR A 431 20.16 22.36 -13.04
C THR A 431 19.75 21.56 -14.28
N LEU A 432 20.22 20.31 -14.42
CA LEU A 432 19.83 19.44 -15.53
C LEU A 432 18.33 19.15 -15.52
N ILE A 433 17.77 18.79 -14.36
CA ILE A 433 16.34 18.50 -14.20
C ILE A 433 15.50 19.74 -14.58
N ASN A 434 15.88 20.93 -14.11
CA ASN A 434 15.16 22.18 -14.42
C ASN A 434 15.22 22.59 -15.90
N ASN A 435 16.20 22.09 -16.64
CA ASN A 435 16.35 22.36 -18.08
C ASN A 435 15.76 21.25 -18.96
N ALA A 436 15.31 20.14 -18.39
CA ALA A 436 14.62 19.08 -19.11
C ALA A 436 13.15 19.43 -19.35
N THR A 437 12.50 18.70 -20.27
CA THR A 437 11.04 18.75 -20.36
C THR A 437 10.42 18.32 -19.02
N VAL A 438 9.37 19.03 -18.60
CA VAL A 438 8.66 18.80 -17.32
C VAL A 438 8.44 17.31 -17.05
N ILE A 439 8.88 16.84 -15.88
CA ILE A 439 8.78 15.44 -15.46
C ILE A 439 7.31 15.06 -15.24
N CYS A 440 6.63 15.85 -14.41
CA CYS A 440 5.21 15.80 -14.14
C CYS A 440 4.76 17.16 -13.59
N ASN A 441 3.45 17.41 -13.55
CA ASN A 441 2.91 18.70 -13.10
C ASN A 441 3.15 18.96 -11.60
N ASN A 442 3.19 17.90 -10.79
CA ASN A 442 3.36 17.99 -9.33
C ASN A 442 4.76 17.51 -8.95
N PHE A 443 5.79 18.30 -9.26
CA PHE A 443 7.19 17.95 -9.04
C PHE A 443 7.90 19.00 -8.19
N GLU A 444 8.64 18.55 -7.18
CA GLU A 444 9.44 19.39 -6.31
C GLU A 444 10.86 18.83 -6.15
N MET A 445 11.78 19.68 -5.71
CA MET A 445 13.12 19.29 -5.30
C MET A 445 13.22 19.42 -3.79
N GLU A 446 13.98 18.54 -3.16
CA GLU A 446 14.26 18.64 -1.74
C GLU A 446 14.90 20.00 -1.37
N THR A 447 14.56 20.48 -0.18
CA THR A 447 15.02 21.76 0.39
C THR A 447 16.33 21.63 1.16
N THR A 448 16.65 20.45 1.68
CA THR A 448 17.90 20.18 2.42
C THR A 448 18.98 19.78 1.41
N GLN A 449 20.20 20.33 1.56
CA GLN A 449 21.32 20.05 0.67
C GLN A 449 22.45 19.37 1.43
N SER A 450 22.84 18.19 0.96
CA SER A 450 24.13 17.60 1.28
C SER A 450 25.25 18.30 0.49
N VAL A 451 26.47 18.29 1.02
CA VAL A 451 27.64 18.88 0.36
C VAL A 451 28.24 17.84 -0.58
N SER A 452 28.44 18.21 -1.86
CA SER A 452 28.99 17.28 -2.86
C SER A 452 30.24 17.84 -3.52
N LYS A 453 31.03 16.96 -4.16
CA LYS A 453 32.22 17.36 -4.91
C LYS A 453 31.86 18.39 -6.00
N ASN A 454 32.75 19.36 -6.18
CA ASN A 454 32.66 20.29 -7.31
C ASN A 454 32.97 19.60 -8.64
N ILE A 455 32.28 20.03 -9.68
CA ILE A 455 32.45 19.58 -11.06
C ILE A 455 32.19 20.74 -12.02
N ALA A 456 32.89 20.74 -13.15
CA ALA A 456 32.53 21.52 -14.32
C ALA A 456 32.20 20.56 -15.47
N PHE A 457 31.09 20.79 -16.17
CA PHE A 457 30.70 19.99 -17.32
C PHE A 457 29.92 20.83 -18.34
N GLN A 458 30.01 20.39 -19.60
CA GLN A 458 29.05 20.73 -20.65
C GLN A 458 28.20 19.49 -20.96
N CYS A 459 26.92 19.69 -21.26
CA CYS A 459 26.02 18.62 -21.66
C CYS A 459 25.07 19.10 -22.76
N THR A 460 25.03 18.38 -23.88
CA THR A 460 24.23 18.76 -25.05
C THR A 460 23.47 17.56 -25.64
N TYR A 461 22.14 17.65 -25.75
CA TYR A 461 21.27 16.62 -26.36
C TYR A 461 21.38 15.21 -25.77
N LYS A 462 21.82 15.10 -24.51
CA LYS A 462 21.95 13.81 -23.81
C LYS A 462 20.66 13.44 -23.08
N ASN A 463 20.52 12.15 -22.77
CA ASN A 463 19.50 11.65 -21.86
C ASN A 463 19.73 12.20 -20.45
N LEU A 464 18.67 12.65 -19.79
CA LEU A 464 18.76 13.23 -18.45
C LEU A 464 19.22 12.21 -17.41
N TYR A 465 18.61 11.02 -17.38
CA TYR A 465 18.92 9.97 -16.42
C TYR A 465 20.37 9.49 -16.51
N GLU A 466 20.85 9.22 -17.73
CA GLU A 466 22.25 8.83 -17.95
C GLU A 466 23.22 9.85 -17.32
N TYR A 467 22.95 11.16 -17.49
CA TYR A 467 23.78 12.21 -16.91
C TYR A 467 23.63 12.33 -15.39
N LEU A 468 22.44 12.07 -14.83
CA LEU A 468 22.25 12.01 -13.38
C LEU A 468 23.05 10.86 -12.75
N VAL A 469 23.06 9.68 -13.39
CA VAL A 469 23.87 8.53 -12.97
C VAL A 469 25.37 8.87 -13.00
N LYS A 470 25.86 9.56 -14.04
CA LYS A 470 27.25 10.03 -14.10
C LYS A 470 27.60 10.95 -12.94
N LEU A 471 26.77 11.97 -12.69
CA LEU A 471 26.96 12.92 -11.59
C LEU A 471 26.93 12.21 -10.23
N SER A 472 26.05 11.22 -10.08
CA SER A 472 25.91 10.41 -8.87
C SER A 472 27.17 9.57 -8.60
N LYS A 473 27.69 8.85 -9.60
CA LYS A 473 28.93 8.07 -9.51
C LYS A 473 30.15 8.95 -9.21
N TYR A 474 30.25 10.13 -9.83
CA TYR A 474 31.37 11.06 -9.59
C TYR A 474 31.38 11.63 -8.16
N SER A 475 30.21 12.11 -7.71
CA SER A 475 30.06 12.73 -6.40
C SER A 475 29.97 11.74 -5.24
N LEU A 476 29.70 10.46 -5.55
CA LEU A 476 29.40 9.39 -4.59
C LEU A 476 28.11 9.62 -3.78
N VAL A 477 27.17 10.36 -4.37
CA VAL A 477 25.86 10.70 -3.77
C VAL A 477 24.76 10.00 -4.54
N GLY A 478 23.88 9.28 -3.85
CA GLY A 478 22.71 8.64 -4.46
C GLY A 478 21.60 9.66 -4.77
N PHE A 479 20.72 9.33 -5.71
CA PHE A 479 19.54 10.13 -5.99
C PHE A 479 18.30 9.26 -6.15
N ARG A 480 17.13 9.81 -5.83
CA ARG A 480 15.87 9.13 -6.06
C ARG A 480 14.70 10.09 -6.30
N LEU A 481 13.64 9.57 -6.90
CA LEU A 481 12.35 10.26 -7.02
C LEU A 481 11.35 9.57 -6.10
N VAL A 482 10.83 10.32 -5.12
CA VAL A 482 9.98 9.77 -4.07
C VAL A 482 8.64 10.49 -3.99
N PRO A 483 7.53 9.75 -4.01
CA PRO A 483 6.21 10.35 -3.92
C PRO A 483 5.88 10.74 -2.47
N ASN A 484 5.47 11.99 -2.29
CA ASN A 484 4.75 12.46 -1.12
C ASN A 484 3.24 12.27 -1.37
N ILE A 485 2.68 11.23 -0.79
CA ILE A 485 1.28 10.82 -1.01
C ILE A 485 0.29 11.82 -0.41
N GLU A 486 0.62 12.40 0.74
CA GLU A 486 -0.24 13.38 1.44
C GLU A 486 -0.41 14.64 0.59
N ASN A 487 0.70 15.18 0.08
CA ASN A 487 0.71 16.40 -0.72
C ASN A 487 0.52 16.17 -2.22
N LYS A 488 0.44 14.91 -2.67
CA LYS A 488 0.29 14.50 -4.08
C LYS A 488 1.39 15.08 -4.98
N VAL A 489 2.64 15.07 -4.50
CA VAL A 489 3.83 15.62 -5.17
C VAL A 489 4.92 14.57 -5.28
N TYR A 490 5.69 14.60 -6.37
CA TYR A 490 6.93 13.84 -6.53
C TYR A 490 8.13 14.69 -6.15
N ILE A 491 8.97 14.18 -5.25
CA ILE A 491 10.12 14.89 -4.70
C ILE A 491 11.39 14.25 -5.23
N PHE A 492 12.21 15.01 -5.95
CA PHE A 492 13.59 14.62 -6.23
C PHE A 492 14.44 14.89 -4.99
N GLU A 493 15.10 13.85 -4.51
CA GLU A 493 16.00 13.91 -3.35
C GLU A 493 17.35 13.26 -3.66
N THR A 494 18.38 13.72 -2.97
CA THR A 494 19.72 13.16 -2.96
C THR A 494 20.03 12.63 -1.57
N TYR A 495 20.80 11.56 -1.49
CA TYR A 495 21.07 10.91 -0.21
C TYR A 495 22.49 10.35 -0.15
N GLU A 496 23.04 10.31 1.05
CA GLU A 496 24.37 9.82 1.34
C GLU A 496 24.30 8.64 2.30
N GLY A 497 25.00 7.57 1.98
CA GLY A 497 25.24 6.51 2.96
C GLY A 497 26.30 6.92 3.98
N LYS A 498 26.20 6.36 5.19
CA LYS A 498 27.07 6.65 6.31
C LYS A 498 28.40 5.92 6.17
N ASP A 499 29.48 6.56 6.57
CA ASP A 499 30.74 5.85 6.79
C ASP A 499 30.65 5.11 8.13
N ARG A 500 30.57 3.77 8.07
CA ARG A 500 30.54 2.84 9.20
C ARG A 500 31.83 2.01 9.28
N SER A 501 32.86 2.39 8.54
CA SER A 501 34.14 1.70 8.57
C SER A 501 34.87 1.93 9.91
N SER A 502 35.90 1.11 10.14
CA SER A 502 36.82 1.28 11.27
C SER A 502 37.72 2.53 11.19
N LEU A 503 37.72 3.26 10.06
CA LEU A 503 38.55 4.45 9.86
C LEU A 503 37.95 5.73 10.47
N GLN A 504 36.67 5.69 10.84
CA GLN A 504 35.94 6.82 11.44
C GLN A 504 35.52 6.55 12.89
N ASN A 505 35.12 7.59 13.63
CA ASN A 505 34.73 7.53 15.05
C ASN A 505 33.37 8.20 15.37
N GLU A 506 32.60 8.64 14.36
CA GLU A 506 31.33 9.36 14.50
C GLU A 506 30.11 8.43 14.45
N ASN A 507 30.06 7.52 13.46
CA ASN A 507 28.95 6.61 13.26
C ASN A 507 29.22 5.24 13.90
N GLU A 508 28.14 4.54 14.25
CA GLU A 508 28.22 3.13 14.67
C GLU A 508 28.81 2.29 13.54
N ARG A 509 29.87 1.54 13.88
CA ARG A 509 30.65 0.76 12.92
C ARG A 509 29.96 -0.56 12.57
N PHE A 510 30.18 -1.03 11.35
CA PHE A 510 29.69 -2.33 10.91
C PHE A 510 30.72 -3.02 10.01
N ALA A 511 30.89 -4.34 10.19
CA ALA A 511 31.78 -5.15 9.39
C ALA A 511 31.06 -6.41 8.91
N PHE A 512 31.24 -6.78 7.65
CA PHE A 512 30.87 -8.10 7.15
C PHE A 512 32.12 -8.98 7.22
N SER A 513 32.04 -10.06 7.99
CA SER A 513 33.20 -10.87 8.28
C SER A 513 32.89 -12.28 8.76
N ASP A 514 33.85 -13.18 8.54
CA ASP A 514 33.74 -14.58 8.96
C ASP A 514 33.71 -14.74 10.48
N ASP A 515 34.45 -13.91 11.22
CA ASP A 515 34.51 -13.92 12.69
C ASP A 515 33.20 -13.46 13.34
N GLN A 516 32.44 -12.61 12.66
CA GLN A 516 31.09 -12.20 13.09
C GLN A 516 29.99 -13.15 12.62
N ALA A 517 30.33 -14.16 11.80
CA ALA A 517 29.40 -15.13 11.23
C ALA A 517 28.16 -14.47 10.56
N ASN A 518 28.37 -13.34 9.88
CA ASN A 518 27.31 -12.59 9.21
C ASN A 518 27.41 -12.63 7.67
N ILE A 519 28.25 -13.53 7.13
CA ILE A 519 28.36 -13.85 5.71
C ILE A 519 28.02 -15.34 5.53
N ASP A 520 26.94 -15.63 4.79
CA ASP A 520 26.53 -17.01 4.49
C ASP A 520 27.19 -17.54 3.22
N LYS A 521 27.23 -16.70 2.19
CA LYS A 521 27.85 -16.98 0.89
C LYS A 521 28.54 -15.72 0.40
N ALA A 522 29.66 -15.86 -0.29
CA ALA A 522 30.33 -14.72 -0.90
C ALA A 522 30.93 -15.09 -2.27
N SER A 523 31.04 -14.08 -3.12
CA SER A 523 31.71 -14.11 -4.42
C SER A 523 32.54 -12.85 -4.58
N MET A 524 33.69 -12.96 -5.24
CA MET A 524 34.55 -11.82 -5.54
C MET A 524 35.00 -11.88 -6.99
N ILE A 525 34.95 -10.74 -7.68
CA ILE A 525 35.53 -10.56 -9.01
C ILE A 525 36.50 -9.39 -8.96
N TYR A 526 37.73 -9.66 -9.38
CA TYR A 526 38.75 -8.67 -9.68
C TYR A 526 39.02 -8.66 -11.18
N SER A 527 39.03 -7.49 -11.82
CA SER A 527 39.28 -7.36 -13.25
C SER A 527 40.02 -6.07 -13.58
N SER A 528 41.21 -6.21 -14.18
CA SER A 528 41.96 -5.10 -14.79
C SER A 528 41.77 -5.02 -16.32
N LYS A 529 40.75 -5.72 -16.87
CA LYS A 529 40.53 -5.80 -18.33
C LYS A 529 40.32 -4.45 -18.99
N THR A 530 39.73 -3.52 -18.25
CA THR A 530 39.35 -2.19 -18.72
C THR A 530 40.15 -1.09 -18.01
N GLU A 531 41.27 -1.42 -17.37
CA GLU A 531 42.16 -0.45 -16.72
C GLU A 531 43.01 0.29 -17.77
N TYR A 532 43.05 1.62 -17.69
CA TYR A 532 43.89 2.47 -18.52
C TYR A 532 44.56 3.53 -17.65
N ASN A 533 45.90 3.57 -17.69
CA ASN A 533 46.72 4.51 -16.94
C ASN A 533 47.45 5.52 -17.83
N TYR A 534 47.18 5.47 -19.14
CA TYR A 534 47.70 6.41 -20.13
C TYR A 534 46.65 6.70 -21.21
N ALA A 535 46.33 7.97 -21.41
CA ALA A 535 45.45 8.43 -22.48
C ALA A 535 46.21 9.32 -23.46
N LEU A 536 46.17 8.96 -24.75
CA LEU A 536 46.57 9.84 -25.85
C LEU A 536 45.32 10.44 -26.48
N VAL A 537 45.13 11.74 -26.30
CA VAL A 537 43.95 12.47 -26.75
C VAL A 537 44.28 13.23 -28.02
N GLY A 538 43.56 12.94 -29.09
CA GLY A 538 43.73 13.61 -30.37
C GLY A 538 42.66 14.67 -30.62
N GLY A 539 43.05 15.94 -30.54
CA GLY A 539 42.23 17.09 -30.89
C GLY A 539 42.16 17.36 -32.40
N PRO A 540 41.85 18.60 -32.82
CA PRO A 540 41.70 18.96 -34.23
C PRO A 540 43.01 18.85 -35.01
N GLY A 541 42.88 18.78 -36.34
CA GLY A 541 43.97 18.56 -37.28
C GLY A 541 44.07 17.10 -37.74
N GLU A 542 44.86 16.88 -38.80
CA GLU A 542 45.08 15.56 -39.40
C GLU A 542 46.58 15.27 -39.54
N GLY A 543 46.94 13.99 -39.54
CA GLY A 543 48.33 13.56 -39.72
C GLY A 543 49.28 14.19 -38.70
N SER A 544 50.36 14.80 -39.18
CA SER A 544 51.37 15.49 -38.36
C SER A 544 50.86 16.76 -37.70
N ASP A 545 49.78 17.34 -38.21
CA ASP A 545 49.23 18.62 -37.76
C ASP A 545 48.16 18.43 -36.68
N ARG A 546 47.88 17.17 -36.31
CA ARG A 546 46.91 16.84 -35.26
C ARG A 546 47.44 17.23 -33.89
N VAL A 547 46.65 18.01 -33.15
CA VAL A 547 46.96 18.35 -31.76
C VAL A 547 46.82 17.09 -30.91
N LEU A 548 47.91 16.69 -30.24
CA LEU A 548 47.93 15.54 -29.33
C LEU A 548 48.23 16.00 -27.91
N LYS A 549 47.45 15.50 -26.96
CA LYS A 549 47.71 15.69 -25.53
C LYS A 549 47.83 14.33 -24.86
N THR A 550 48.78 14.21 -23.94
CA THR A 550 48.95 13.01 -23.12
C THR A 550 48.50 13.28 -21.70
N VAL A 551 47.66 12.40 -21.18
CA VAL A 551 47.24 12.38 -19.78
C VAL A 551 47.66 11.04 -19.18
N LYS A 552 48.26 11.06 -17.98
CA LYS A 552 48.80 9.85 -17.35
C LYS A 552 48.32 9.74 -15.92
N LYS A 553 48.01 8.51 -15.50
CA LYS A 553 47.82 8.12 -14.11
C LYS A 553 49.09 7.47 -13.60
N GLY A 554 49.88 8.20 -12.82
CA GLY A 554 51.15 7.72 -12.29
C GLY A 554 52.26 7.63 -13.35
N ASN A 555 53.24 6.75 -13.09
CA ASN A 555 54.49 6.66 -13.85
C ASN A 555 54.70 5.26 -14.47
N ALA A 556 53.62 4.55 -14.81
CA ALA A 556 53.70 3.20 -15.36
C ALA A 556 54.49 3.17 -16.69
N THR A 557 55.26 2.10 -16.91
CA THR A 557 56.06 1.89 -18.12
C THR A 557 56.10 0.40 -18.48
N GLY A 558 56.44 0.07 -19.72
CA GLY A 558 56.60 -1.33 -20.14
C GLY A 558 55.31 -2.13 -20.02
N PHE A 559 55.36 -3.27 -19.32
CA PHE A 559 54.20 -4.15 -19.12
C PHE A 559 53.06 -3.52 -18.32
N ASP A 560 53.37 -2.54 -17.48
CA ASP A 560 52.40 -1.86 -16.62
C ASP A 560 51.70 -0.70 -17.36
N LEU A 561 52.18 -0.32 -18.55
CA LEU A 561 51.58 0.75 -19.33
C LEU A 561 50.34 0.23 -20.07
N ARG A 562 49.17 0.80 -19.75
CA ARG A 562 47.89 0.48 -20.41
C ARG A 562 47.35 1.73 -21.09
N GLU A 563 47.40 1.74 -22.41
CA GLU A 563 47.10 2.92 -23.22
C GLU A 563 45.71 2.87 -23.85
N ILE A 564 45.04 4.02 -23.85
CA ILE A 564 43.83 4.27 -24.63
C ILE A 564 44.01 5.50 -25.52
N PHE A 565 43.47 5.44 -26.74
CA PHE A 565 43.38 6.60 -27.62
C PHE A 565 41.98 7.20 -27.57
N VAL A 566 41.91 8.51 -27.36
CA VAL A 566 40.65 9.28 -27.30
C VAL A 566 40.60 10.23 -28.49
N ASP A 567 39.56 10.10 -29.33
CA ASP A 567 39.38 10.93 -30.52
C ASP A 567 38.42 12.10 -30.23
N SER A 568 38.97 13.32 -30.03
CA SER A 568 38.23 14.54 -29.67
C SER A 568 38.12 15.55 -30.85
N LYS A 569 37.93 15.05 -32.08
CA LYS A 569 38.02 15.84 -33.35
C LYS A 569 37.04 17.02 -33.54
N ASN A 570 35.90 17.07 -32.86
CA ASN A 570 34.76 17.94 -33.25
C ASN A 570 34.83 19.41 -32.80
N GLN A 571 36.00 19.95 -32.44
CA GLN A 571 36.07 21.17 -31.61
C GLN A 571 36.83 22.35 -32.24
N GLN A 572 36.54 22.70 -33.49
CA GLN A 572 37.30 23.69 -34.26
C GLN A 572 37.25 25.15 -33.74
N ASP A 573 36.46 25.49 -32.70
CA ASP A 573 36.25 26.89 -32.26
C ASP A 573 36.30 27.10 -30.72
N ASN A 574 37.06 26.30 -29.96
CA ASN A 574 37.15 26.47 -28.51
C ASN A 574 38.43 27.22 -28.07
N THR A 575 38.29 28.36 -27.37
CA THR A 575 39.42 29.12 -26.78
C THR A 575 40.14 28.38 -25.64
N ASP A 576 39.59 27.27 -25.15
CA ASP A 576 40.16 26.47 -24.05
C ASP A 576 40.38 24.99 -24.42
N ILE A 577 40.85 24.75 -25.66
CA ILE A 577 41.02 23.39 -26.20
C ILE A 577 41.98 22.51 -25.39
N GLU A 578 42.95 23.12 -24.69
CA GLU A 578 43.94 22.36 -23.92
C GLU A 578 43.34 21.75 -22.65
N ASN A 579 42.56 22.52 -21.87
CA ASN A 579 41.88 22.00 -20.69
C ASN A 579 40.86 20.93 -21.06
N GLN A 580 40.19 21.07 -22.21
CA GLN A 580 39.25 20.05 -22.69
C GLN A 580 39.95 18.73 -23.06
N LEU A 581 41.06 18.78 -23.81
CA LEU A 581 41.83 17.57 -24.13
C LEU A 581 42.39 16.89 -22.87
N ILE A 582 42.70 17.66 -21.82
CA ILE A 582 43.08 17.10 -20.52
C ILE A 582 41.87 16.40 -19.87
N SER A 583 40.70 17.06 -19.82
CA SER A 583 39.47 16.49 -19.25
C SER A 583 39.04 15.19 -19.94
N ASP A 584 39.06 15.16 -21.27
CA ASP A 584 38.75 13.96 -22.06
C ASP A 584 39.74 12.81 -21.76
N GLY A 585 41.02 13.15 -21.59
CA GLY A 585 42.06 12.19 -21.24
C GLY A 585 41.94 11.68 -19.82
N GLU A 586 41.69 12.55 -18.84
CA GLU A 586 41.46 12.19 -17.44
C GLU A 586 40.26 11.26 -17.29
N SER A 587 39.23 11.51 -18.08
CA SER A 587 38.03 10.68 -18.08
C SER A 587 38.27 9.30 -18.70
N ALA A 588 39.11 9.19 -19.73
CA ALA A 588 39.41 7.90 -20.35
C ALA A 588 40.29 6.99 -19.49
N LEU A 589 40.91 7.53 -18.43
CA LEU A 589 41.68 6.76 -17.45
C LEU A 589 40.73 6.04 -16.50
N THR A 590 40.97 4.75 -16.31
CA THR A 590 40.07 3.85 -15.58
C THR A 590 40.87 2.98 -14.62
N ASP A 591 40.26 2.70 -13.47
CA ASP A 591 40.83 1.78 -12.48
C ASP A 591 40.41 0.32 -12.75
N GLU A 592 41.18 -0.56 -12.12
CA GLU A 592 40.81 -1.95 -11.88
C GLU A 592 39.44 -2.03 -11.20
N THR A 593 38.61 -2.98 -11.63
CA THR A 593 37.28 -3.21 -11.06
C THR A 593 37.35 -4.28 -9.99
N PHE A 594 36.85 -3.95 -8.80
CA PHE A 594 36.65 -4.87 -7.69
C PHE A 594 35.17 -4.92 -7.34
N THR A 595 34.57 -6.11 -7.42
CA THR A 595 33.22 -6.36 -6.91
C THR A 595 33.27 -7.52 -5.91
N PHE A 596 32.57 -7.32 -4.81
CA PHE A 596 32.33 -8.35 -3.81
C PHE A 596 30.83 -8.44 -3.61
N GLU A 597 30.28 -9.64 -3.65
CA GLU A 597 28.87 -9.91 -3.40
C GLU A 597 28.77 -10.90 -2.27
N ALA A 598 27.87 -10.68 -1.33
CA ALA A 598 27.64 -11.62 -0.25
C ALA A 598 26.15 -11.80 0.01
N THR A 599 25.73 -13.04 0.24
CA THR A 599 24.47 -13.33 0.92
C THR A 599 24.74 -13.25 2.42
N VAL A 600 23.91 -12.48 3.11
CA VAL A 600 24.07 -12.19 4.53
C VAL A 600 22.76 -12.50 5.26
N ASN A 601 22.87 -12.73 6.56
CA ASN A 601 21.67 -12.78 7.40
C ASN A 601 20.94 -11.43 7.30
N SER A 602 19.60 -11.46 7.25
CA SER A 602 18.75 -10.28 7.29
C SER A 602 18.86 -9.50 8.60
N ASP A 603 19.36 -10.12 9.67
CA ASP A 603 19.63 -9.46 10.94
C ASP A 603 20.45 -8.18 10.70
N TYR A 604 19.98 -7.07 11.28
CA TYR A 604 20.58 -5.75 11.21
C TYR A 604 20.46 -4.96 9.89
N TYR A 605 19.92 -5.55 8.81
CA TYR A 605 19.65 -4.80 7.57
C TYR A 605 18.65 -3.66 7.84
N LYS A 606 18.95 -2.45 7.34
CA LYS A 606 18.24 -1.18 7.58
C LYS A 606 18.25 -0.67 9.03
N ASP A 607 18.80 -1.43 9.98
CA ASP A 607 19.05 -1.00 11.36
C ASP A 607 20.51 -0.57 11.55
N LYS A 608 21.47 -1.49 11.34
CA LYS A 608 22.91 -1.23 11.53
C LYS A 608 23.65 -0.91 10.24
N TRP A 609 23.10 -1.28 9.09
CA TRP A 609 23.70 -0.99 7.80
C TRP A 609 22.60 -0.85 6.74
N ASP A 610 22.82 0.00 5.76
CA ASP A 610 21.93 0.19 4.63
C ASP A 610 22.68 0.48 3.32
N LEU A 611 21.95 0.47 2.21
CA LEU A 611 22.43 0.87 0.90
C LEU A 611 23.18 2.21 0.98
N GLY A 612 24.35 2.26 0.34
CA GLY A 612 25.21 3.41 0.31
C GLY A 612 26.21 3.48 1.46
N ASP A 613 26.05 2.74 2.56
CA ASP A 613 27.00 2.79 3.67
C ASP A 613 28.41 2.31 3.25
N ILE A 614 29.45 2.87 3.86
CA ILE A 614 30.82 2.36 3.75
C ILE A 614 31.08 1.46 4.95
N VAL A 615 31.49 0.21 4.72
CA VAL A 615 31.67 -0.81 5.75
C VAL A 615 33.03 -1.49 5.60
N ASP A 616 33.48 -2.17 6.66
CA ASP A 616 34.63 -3.07 6.57
C ASP A 616 34.19 -4.44 6.01
N LEU A 617 34.89 -4.94 5.00
CA LEU A 617 34.78 -6.31 4.51
C LEU A 617 36.02 -7.10 4.96
N LYS A 618 35.83 -8.14 5.76
CA LYS A 618 36.92 -8.98 6.28
C LYS A 618 36.67 -10.45 5.95
N LYS A 619 37.24 -10.88 4.82
CA LYS A 619 37.29 -12.28 4.40
C LYS A 619 38.74 -12.74 4.53
N GLU A 620 39.18 -12.98 5.76
CA GLU A 620 40.59 -13.19 6.11
C GLU A 620 41.18 -14.41 5.40
N ASP A 621 40.38 -15.47 5.22
CA ASP A 621 40.79 -16.67 4.48
C ASP A 621 41.11 -16.39 3.00
N TRP A 622 40.59 -15.28 2.44
CA TRP A 622 40.89 -14.80 1.08
C TRP A 622 41.93 -13.67 1.08
N GLY A 623 42.44 -13.28 2.25
CA GLY A 623 43.34 -12.15 2.42
C GLY A 623 42.69 -10.79 2.20
N ILE A 624 41.36 -10.69 2.29
CA ILE A 624 40.61 -9.46 2.01
C ILE A 624 40.28 -8.76 3.32
N VAL A 625 40.82 -7.55 3.48
CA VAL A 625 40.44 -6.59 4.52
C VAL A 625 40.39 -5.22 3.87
N VAL A 626 39.19 -4.80 3.45
CA VAL A 626 38.99 -3.57 2.68
C VAL A 626 37.77 -2.80 3.17
N GLN A 627 37.78 -1.49 3.01
CA GLN A 627 36.58 -0.66 3.16
C GLN A 627 35.89 -0.56 1.80
N GLN A 628 34.60 -0.87 1.75
CA GLN A 628 33.82 -0.76 0.52
C GLN A 628 32.45 -0.17 0.78
N ARG A 629 31.92 0.51 -0.25
CA ARG A 629 30.55 1.00 -0.24
C ARG A 629 29.59 -0.10 -0.66
N ILE A 630 28.44 -0.17 0.00
CA ILE A 630 27.30 -0.98 -0.45
C ILE A 630 26.63 -0.25 -1.62
N ILE A 631 26.76 -0.78 -2.83
CA ILE A 631 26.29 -0.11 -4.06
C ILE A 631 24.96 -0.67 -4.56
N GLU A 632 24.61 -1.88 -4.14
CA GLU A 632 23.34 -2.53 -4.43
C GLU A 632 22.95 -3.43 -3.25
N VAL A 633 21.64 -3.54 -2.99
CA VAL A 633 21.09 -4.53 -2.07
C VAL A 633 19.92 -5.20 -2.77
N LYS A 634 20.06 -6.49 -3.05
CA LYS A 634 18.99 -7.33 -3.56
C LYS A 634 18.29 -8.04 -2.41
N GLU A 635 17.00 -7.79 -2.29
CA GLU A 635 16.12 -8.48 -1.36
C GLU A 635 15.19 -9.41 -2.12
N VAL A 636 15.10 -10.66 -1.69
CA VAL A 636 14.18 -11.66 -2.24
C VAL A 636 13.33 -12.22 -1.11
N ILE A 637 12.01 -12.16 -1.26
CA ILE A 637 11.04 -12.80 -0.38
C ILE A 637 10.29 -13.82 -1.22
N GLU A 638 10.37 -15.09 -0.81
CA GLU A 638 9.77 -16.21 -1.52
C GLU A 638 9.50 -17.32 -0.50
N GLU A 639 8.32 -17.95 -0.54
CA GLU A 639 7.92 -19.01 0.40
C GLU A 639 8.09 -18.64 1.89
N GLY A 640 7.89 -17.36 2.24
CA GLY A 640 8.07 -16.85 3.60
C GLY A 640 9.53 -16.71 4.05
N LYS A 641 10.50 -16.96 3.17
CA LYS A 641 11.93 -16.78 3.44
C LYS A 641 12.43 -15.47 2.83
N ARG A 642 13.11 -14.67 3.64
CA ARG A 642 13.81 -13.45 3.20
C ARG A 642 15.30 -13.73 2.99
N THR A 643 15.82 -13.32 1.85
CA THR A 643 17.25 -13.39 1.52
C THR A 643 17.75 -11.99 1.17
N ILE A 644 18.81 -11.53 1.84
CA ILE A 644 19.43 -10.23 1.61
C ILE A 644 20.82 -10.43 1.01
N THR A 645 21.07 -9.81 -0.14
CA THR A 645 22.33 -9.93 -0.88
C THR A 645 22.87 -8.53 -1.21
N PRO A 646 23.73 -7.95 -0.35
CA PRO A 646 24.47 -6.75 -0.69
C PRO A 646 25.59 -7.01 -1.70
N THR A 647 25.75 -6.06 -2.62
CA THR A 647 26.90 -5.95 -3.52
C THR A 647 27.72 -4.73 -3.14
N PHE A 648 29.03 -4.95 -3.01
CA PHE A 648 30.01 -3.97 -2.57
C PHE A 648 30.97 -3.65 -3.70
N GLY A 649 31.34 -2.37 -3.78
CA GLY A 649 32.34 -1.94 -4.73
C GLY A 649 32.51 -0.44 -4.78
N THR A 650 33.44 -0.03 -5.63
CA THR A 650 33.60 1.36 -6.03
C THR A 650 33.05 1.49 -7.45
N PRO A 651 32.08 2.38 -7.70
CA PRO A 651 31.63 2.61 -9.06
C PRO A 651 32.79 3.14 -9.89
N LEU A 652 32.90 2.71 -11.16
CA LEU A 652 33.83 3.36 -12.08
C LEU A 652 33.37 4.82 -12.26
N PRO A 653 34.27 5.82 -12.09
CA PRO A 653 33.97 7.18 -12.50
C PRO A 653 33.62 7.17 -13.99
N GLU A 654 32.40 7.57 -14.34
CA GLU A 654 32.03 7.71 -15.75
C GLU A 654 32.48 9.06 -16.30
N VAL A 655 32.97 9.01 -17.53
CA VAL A 655 33.47 10.15 -18.31
C VAL A 655 32.39 11.20 -18.55
N PHE A 656 32.67 12.44 -18.19
CA PHE A 656 31.94 13.62 -18.69
C PHE A 656 32.62 14.12 -19.97
N SER A 657 32.50 13.37 -21.06
CA SER A 657 32.80 13.89 -22.39
C SER A 657 31.57 14.64 -22.92
N GLU A 658 31.80 15.78 -23.57
CA GLU A 658 30.78 16.71 -24.08
C GLU A 658 29.72 16.08 -25.02
#